data_AF-A0A814QVH4-F1
#
_entry.id   AF-A0A814QVH4-F1
#
_cell.length_a   1.000
_cell.length_b   1.000
_cell.length_c   1.000
_cell.angle_alpha   90.00
_cell.angle_beta   90.00
_cell.angle_gamma   90.00
#
_symmetry.space_group_name_H-M   'P 1'
#
loop_
_entity.id
_entity.type
_entity.pdbx_description
1 polymer ?
#
loop_
_entity_poly.entity_id
_entity_poly.type
_entity_poly.pdbx_seq_one_letter_code
_entity_poly.pdbx_strand_id
1 'polypeptide(L)'
;MTTDHNQFELHETTFGDEFLNDQQPILGKDMEINTGLSKSLNRLETRNNRGVEVIPNDLILKQMNNINDITANLGPITEYAQEPLVSLTEACAPLITTIDNLSVYVQQALKETPNPPPDKLTIDESAAIRLYTLEWEGKHHSLYSMLNHTLKKEPREKLRPYFKYLKLFLTALTKLTCVPSLVIWRGVTKDLSGQFPPGTSVVWWSFTSCTTSLPVLKNNMYLGDDGKRTLFSVEAINSRDVRAHSHFVNEDEVLLLPGTQMIVQSQFSPAPDLYIIHLKQIEPEEVLLEPPFPGVCLYPKIGRACYRKKRFIIPVCLLTIIIIVATVLGAVIGHKSPKTICQRPFEQSKKYSVGSDPSYAALGHFRNNREIDVAVTNRDVNTVTILFGDGQGAFKYPWLYDIGRGPISVLSYDLNNDKKMDLLIANQYNNTISVLLGQGNGSFQAIQNYDVGRQPMYAISADFNNDGKLDIAVVNSNDSTVSILLANANGAFQTPTNYAVGQTPSSLVSADFDNDHKLDLAIANFDDNTISLLRGNGDGSFRTQIKYAVPPGPYSIISSDFNSDNKMDLAVANQKDNTVSVLLGNGAGDFQTPTNYSVGQMPWSLISTELDNDNKLDLAVVSYADSSLSVLHGNGDGTFQPRKTYIVGKYPYCIAAGDFNNDKITDVAIVLYTNQLVTVLLGDGNRSFSSQLNYTVGRYPASVTVADFNSDNQSDLAVVNYRDDTVNLLFGNTNGSFQTQTSYTVGNYPASMISIDLNADTKLDLVVTNQHNNSVCTMIGNGNGTFQAPKYFGVGELPRSITSADFSNDTKLDLAVTNYNGASISVLLSNGDGTFEAATNYEVGSGPWSIISADFNNDKKLDLVVTNYFVFTISVLLGYGNGSFQTSTDYTVGRYLASVIAVDFNRDMNMDLAIANQWDNMTQTSYTVGNYPASMISIDLNADTKLDLVVTNQHNNSVCTMVANGNGTFQAPRYFGVGELPRSITSADFNNDTKLDLAVTNYNGASISVLLSNGDGTFEAATNYEVGSGPWSIISADFNNDKKLDLVVNNYFVFTISVLLGYGNGSFQPSRDYTVGRYLASVIAVDFNRDMNMDLAIANQWDNMVSVLLGNGNGTFQLSRTYAVGRSPDSMIAADFNNDKKLDLAVINFDDQSLSLLLGDNNGVFSFQSIYPTGTGPSALKSADLNNDNKLDLVVTNFYDSDLTVLLNICD
;
A
#
# COMPACT_ATOMS: atom_id res chain seq x y z
N MET A 1 -56.85 8.92 -53.03
CA MET A 1 -55.89 9.22 -54.11
C MET A 1 -54.53 8.92 -53.51
N THR A 2 -53.98 7.71 -53.73
CA THR A 2 -53.17 7.30 -54.92
C THR A 2 -51.85 8.06 -54.95
N THR A 3 -50.68 7.44 -54.70
CA THR A 3 -49.95 6.47 -55.56
C THR A 3 -49.56 7.07 -56.93
N ASP A 4 -48.39 6.80 -57.51
CA ASP A 4 -47.36 5.78 -57.20
C ASP A 4 -45.96 6.16 -57.76
N HIS A 5 -44.90 5.39 -57.43
CA HIS A 5 -43.90 4.84 -58.39
C HIS A 5 -42.59 4.29 -57.75
N ASN A 6 -42.42 2.95 -57.85
CA ASN A 6 -41.30 2.19 -58.47
C ASN A 6 -39.82 2.54 -58.14
N GLN A 7 -38.86 1.61 -57.97
CA GLN A 7 -38.69 0.24 -58.52
C GLN A 7 -38.00 -0.78 -57.55
N PHE A 8 -38.41 -2.07 -57.61
CA PHE A 8 -37.64 -3.34 -57.77
C PHE A 8 -36.21 -3.55 -57.17
N GLU A 9 -35.74 -4.74 -56.71
CA GLU A 9 -36.24 -6.15 -56.75
C GLU A 9 -35.62 -7.08 -55.64
N LEU A 10 -36.34 -8.18 -55.29
CA LEU A 10 -36.03 -9.52 -54.68
C LEU A 10 -34.60 -9.91 -54.16
N HIS A 11 -34.33 -10.90 -53.27
CA HIS A 11 -35.15 -11.92 -52.55
C HIS A 11 -34.42 -12.47 -51.26
N GLU A 12 -35.01 -13.47 -50.56
CA GLU A 12 -34.53 -14.08 -49.29
C GLU A 12 -34.10 -15.58 -49.40
N THR A 13 -33.69 -16.16 -48.25
CA THR A 13 -33.71 -17.59 -47.81
C THR A 13 -32.39 -18.39 -47.75
N THR A 14 -32.45 -19.63 -47.23
CA THR A 14 -31.50 -20.21 -46.23
C THR A 14 -31.23 -21.72 -46.35
N PHE A 15 -30.27 -22.24 -45.55
CA PHE A 15 -29.95 -23.67 -45.25
C PHE A 15 -29.24 -24.51 -46.34
N GLY A 16 -28.43 -25.50 -45.90
CA GLY A 16 -27.96 -26.62 -46.75
C GLY A 16 -26.56 -27.17 -46.44
N ASP A 17 -26.49 -28.30 -45.75
CA ASP A 17 -25.32 -29.00 -45.19
C ASP A 17 -24.31 -29.67 -46.17
N GLU A 18 -23.22 -30.17 -45.53
CA GLU A 18 -22.43 -31.40 -45.83
C GLU A 18 -21.31 -31.49 -46.92
N PHE A 19 -20.16 -32.01 -46.43
CA PHE A 19 -19.17 -32.92 -47.04
C PHE A 19 -18.67 -32.77 -48.50
N LEU A 20 -17.35 -32.52 -48.67
CA LEU A 20 -16.35 -33.60 -48.88
C LEU A 20 -14.88 -33.10 -48.94
N ASN A 21 -13.94 -34.06 -48.94
CA ASN A 21 -12.50 -33.91 -49.21
C ASN A 21 -12.26 -33.58 -50.74
N ASP A 22 -11.06 -33.37 -51.29
CA ASP A 22 -9.74 -33.91 -50.91
C ASP A 22 -8.54 -33.23 -51.64
N GLN A 23 -7.34 -33.44 -51.08
CA GLN A 23 -5.95 -33.35 -51.63
C GLN A 23 -5.31 -32.02 -52.13
N GLN A 24 -3.99 -31.99 -51.88
CA GLN A 24 -2.96 -31.11 -52.46
C GLN A 24 -2.46 -31.70 -53.82
N PRO A 25 -1.25 -31.42 -54.37
CA PRO A 25 -0.27 -30.33 -54.17
C PRO A 25 0.25 -29.72 -55.52
N ILE A 26 1.24 -28.80 -55.48
CA ILE A 26 2.57 -28.89 -56.19
C ILE A 26 3.27 -27.51 -56.37
N LEU A 27 4.61 -27.57 -56.35
CA LEU A 27 5.69 -26.58 -56.50
C LEU A 27 5.43 -25.33 -57.39
N GLY A 28 6.10 -24.18 -57.22
CA GLY A 28 7.24 -23.83 -56.34
C GLY A 28 8.54 -23.48 -57.09
N LYS A 29 9.26 -22.43 -56.68
CA LYS A 29 10.70 -22.20 -57.00
C LYS A 29 11.37 -21.09 -56.17
N ASP A 30 12.70 -21.14 -56.10
CA ASP A 30 13.54 -20.57 -55.04
C ASP A 30 14.49 -19.46 -55.53
N MET A 31 15.03 -18.67 -54.57
CA MET A 31 16.47 -18.41 -54.50
C MET A 31 16.92 -18.02 -53.07
N GLU A 32 18.12 -18.44 -52.67
CA GLU A 32 18.69 -18.29 -51.31
C GLU A 32 19.48 -16.96 -51.16
N ILE A 33 20.19 -16.62 -50.06
CA ILE A 33 21.47 -17.23 -49.61
C ILE A 33 21.85 -16.75 -48.17
N ASN A 34 22.10 -17.71 -47.25
CA ASN A 34 23.04 -17.73 -46.07
C ASN A 34 23.08 -16.59 -45.01
N THR A 35 23.56 -16.77 -43.77
CA THR A 35 24.19 -17.89 -42.99
C THR A 35 23.75 -17.74 -41.51
N GLY A 36 23.54 -18.76 -40.67
CA GLY A 36 24.57 -19.63 -40.03
C GLY A 36 25.00 -19.07 -38.66
N LEU A 37 25.07 -19.80 -37.53
CA LEU A 37 25.02 -21.26 -37.27
C LEU A 37 24.05 -21.62 -36.14
N SER A 38 23.47 -22.83 -36.21
CA SER A 38 23.08 -23.64 -35.05
C SER A 38 23.44 -25.11 -35.30
N LYS A 39 24.24 -25.72 -34.39
CA LYS A 39 24.56 -27.17 -34.32
C LYS A 39 25.54 -27.47 -33.18
N SER A 40 25.03 -28.00 -32.07
CA SER A 40 25.76 -28.88 -31.15
C SER A 40 24.76 -29.57 -30.21
N LEU A 41 25.09 -30.79 -29.79
CA LEU A 41 24.49 -31.48 -28.63
C LEU A 41 22.96 -31.57 -28.58
N ASN A 42 22.36 -32.29 -29.55
CA ASN A 42 21.26 -33.20 -29.19
C ASN A 42 21.20 -34.42 -30.12
N ARG A 43 22.03 -35.43 -29.82
CA ARG A 43 22.03 -36.78 -30.43
C ARG A 43 22.81 -37.75 -29.53
N LEU A 44 22.11 -38.60 -28.78
CA LEU A 44 22.25 -40.08 -28.81
C LEU A 44 21.60 -40.72 -27.57
N GLU A 45 20.31 -41.02 -27.67
CA GLU A 45 19.76 -42.21 -27.01
C GLU A 45 19.04 -43.07 -28.06
N THR A 46 19.47 -44.33 -28.18
CA THR A 46 18.68 -45.56 -28.43
C THR A 46 19.56 -46.67 -29.01
N ARG A 47 19.94 -47.65 -28.17
CA ARG A 47 19.85 -49.13 -28.40
C ARG A 47 20.80 -49.96 -27.52
N ASN A 48 20.23 -50.47 -26.43
CA ASN A 48 20.36 -51.82 -25.87
C ASN A 48 21.76 -52.47 -25.64
N ASN A 49 21.97 -52.81 -24.36
CA ASN A 49 22.59 -54.04 -23.86
C ASN A 49 24.03 -54.40 -24.27
N ARG A 50 24.97 -54.14 -23.34
CA ARG A 50 25.65 -55.20 -22.56
C ARG A 50 26.23 -54.60 -21.27
N GLY A 51 26.17 -55.35 -20.17
CA GLY A 51 26.46 -54.84 -18.83
C GLY A 51 27.96 -54.77 -18.50
N VAL A 52 28.39 -53.61 -18.02
CA VAL A 52 29.52 -53.38 -17.11
C VAL A 52 29.04 -52.29 -16.13
N GLU A 53 29.35 -52.41 -14.85
CA GLU A 53 29.01 -51.36 -13.88
C GLU A 53 29.83 -50.10 -14.16
N VAL A 54 29.16 -49.02 -14.57
CA VAL A 54 29.72 -47.67 -14.61
C VAL A 54 29.20 -46.92 -13.39
N ILE A 55 30.09 -46.74 -12.42
CA ILE A 55 29.82 -45.91 -11.24
C ILE A 55 29.68 -44.44 -11.71
N PRO A 56 28.58 -43.73 -11.42
CA PRO A 56 28.41 -42.32 -11.80
C PRO A 56 29.49 -41.38 -11.22
N ASN A 57 29.60 -40.17 -11.77
CA ASN A 57 30.67 -39.18 -11.49
C ASN A 57 30.53 -38.48 -10.12
N ASP A 58 30.54 -39.26 -9.05
CA ASP A 58 30.08 -38.90 -7.71
C ASP A 58 31.23 -38.46 -6.76
N LEU A 59 32.42 -38.13 -7.31
CA LEU A 59 33.69 -38.11 -6.57
C LEU A 59 34.34 -36.73 -6.29
N ILE A 60 33.86 -35.63 -6.86
CA ILE A 60 34.39 -34.27 -6.52
C ILE A 60 33.67 -33.67 -5.30
N LEU A 61 32.54 -34.25 -4.87
CA LEU A 61 31.65 -33.67 -3.85
C LEU A 61 31.70 -34.32 -2.45
N LYS A 62 32.30 -35.52 -2.29
CA LYS A 62 32.13 -36.36 -1.08
C LYS A 62 33.23 -36.24 0.00
N GLN A 63 33.50 -35.04 0.52
CA GLN A 63 34.33 -34.83 1.73
C GLN A 63 33.76 -33.86 2.79
N MET A 64 32.45 -33.93 3.06
CA MET A 64 31.86 -33.52 4.35
C MET A 64 30.90 -34.63 4.82
N ASN A 65 31.46 -35.65 5.47
CA ASN A 65 30.75 -36.93 5.68
C ASN A 65 30.40 -37.25 7.14
N ASN A 66 30.83 -36.46 8.13
CA ASN A 66 30.51 -36.64 9.55
C ASN A 66 30.58 -35.32 10.33
N ILE A 67 29.73 -35.19 11.35
CA ILE A 67 29.70 -34.11 12.37
C ILE A 67 31.12 -33.77 12.86
N ASN A 68 31.86 -34.81 13.28
CA ASN A 68 33.12 -34.69 14.01
C ASN A 68 34.19 -33.87 13.28
N ASP A 69 34.20 -33.87 11.94
CA ASP A 69 35.22 -33.16 11.15
C ASP A 69 34.96 -31.63 11.06
N ILE A 70 33.81 -31.14 11.57
CA ILE A 70 33.38 -29.72 11.50
C ILE A 70 33.08 -29.13 12.89
N THR A 71 32.79 -29.97 13.89
CA THR A 71 32.49 -29.53 15.27
C THR A 71 33.51 -29.97 16.33
N ALA A 72 34.58 -30.65 15.94
CA ALA A 72 35.63 -31.05 16.89
C ALA A 72 36.30 -29.82 17.55
N ASN A 73 36.36 -29.84 18.88
CA ASN A 73 37.15 -28.91 19.67
C ASN A 73 38.64 -29.34 19.63
N LEU A 74 39.30 -29.03 18.52
CA LEU A 74 40.71 -29.33 18.24
C LEU A 74 41.63 -28.29 18.89
N GLY A 75 42.89 -28.67 19.16
CA GLY A 75 43.87 -27.71 19.71
C GLY A 75 44.19 -26.55 18.76
N PRO A 76 44.66 -25.39 19.27
CA PRO A 76 45.01 -24.23 18.45
C PRO A 76 46.18 -24.53 17.50
N ILE A 77 46.21 -23.84 16.36
CA ILE A 77 47.29 -23.95 15.37
C ILE A 77 48.33 -22.87 15.68
N THR A 78 49.43 -23.29 16.30
CA THR A 78 50.56 -22.45 16.73
C THR A 78 51.88 -22.91 16.10
N GLU A 79 53.00 -22.31 16.50
CA GLU A 79 54.38 -22.53 16.03
C GLU A 79 54.67 -22.09 14.58
N TYR A 80 53.71 -22.20 13.64
CA TYR A 80 53.94 -21.92 12.22
C TYR A 80 54.40 -20.48 11.94
N ALA A 81 54.06 -19.50 12.78
CA ALA A 81 54.51 -18.12 12.65
C ALA A 81 56.01 -17.96 12.95
N GLN A 82 56.66 -18.96 13.54
CA GLN A 82 58.11 -18.98 13.80
C GLN A 82 58.93 -19.38 12.56
N GLU A 83 58.32 -20.01 11.55
CA GLU A 83 59.00 -20.29 10.27
C GLU A 83 59.38 -18.98 9.55
N PRO A 84 60.53 -18.94 8.85
CA PRO A 84 60.90 -17.80 8.01
C PRO A 84 59.93 -17.67 6.82
N LEU A 85 59.67 -16.43 6.42
CA LEU A 85 58.98 -16.16 5.14
C LEU A 85 59.96 -16.43 3.99
N VAL A 86 59.65 -17.43 3.16
CA VAL A 86 60.52 -17.93 2.09
C VAL A 86 59.75 -18.03 0.76
N SER A 87 60.48 -18.25 -0.35
CA SER A 87 59.88 -18.47 -1.68
C SER A 87 58.90 -19.66 -1.69
N LEU A 88 57.94 -19.68 -2.60
CA LEU A 88 56.95 -20.76 -2.72
C LEU A 88 57.62 -22.13 -2.99
N THR A 89 58.72 -22.13 -3.74
CA THR A 89 59.50 -23.34 -4.03
C THR A 89 60.16 -23.90 -2.77
N GLU A 90 60.66 -23.05 -1.87
CA GLU A 90 61.18 -23.50 -0.57
C GLU A 90 60.05 -23.84 0.42
N ALA A 91 58.96 -23.08 0.40
CA ALA A 91 57.82 -23.29 1.28
C ALA A 91 57.11 -24.64 1.03
N CYS A 92 57.07 -25.07 -0.24
CA CYS A 92 56.53 -26.37 -0.63
C CYS A 92 57.56 -27.52 -0.55
N ALA A 93 58.86 -27.24 -0.37
CA ALA A 93 59.91 -28.25 -0.41
C ALA A 93 59.70 -29.43 0.57
N PRO A 94 59.20 -29.25 1.81
CA PRO A 94 58.90 -30.37 2.73
C PRO A 94 57.74 -31.26 2.28
N LEU A 95 56.90 -30.78 1.35
CA LEU A 95 55.67 -31.43 0.91
C LEU A 95 55.85 -32.21 -0.41
N ILE A 96 56.89 -31.93 -1.19
CA ILE A 96 57.14 -32.53 -2.52
C ILE A 96 57.22 -34.07 -2.49
N THR A 97 57.67 -34.66 -1.39
CA THR A 97 57.74 -36.12 -1.19
C THR A 97 56.45 -36.74 -0.66
N THR A 98 55.47 -35.92 -0.28
CA THR A 98 54.21 -36.32 0.36
C THR A 98 52.99 -36.05 -0.52
N ILE A 99 53.10 -35.12 -1.47
CA ILE A 99 52.02 -34.64 -2.33
C ILE A 99 52.44 -34.81 -3.79
N ASP A 100 51.83 -35.79 -4.47
CA ASP A 100 52.21 -36.24 -5.82
C ASP A 100 52.23 -35.09 -6.84
N ASN A 101 53.30 -34.97 -7.64
CA ASN A 101 53.48 -33.91 -8.65
C ASN A 101 53.49 -32.45 -8.15
N LEU A 102 53.51 -32.17 -6.84
CA LEU A 102 53.49 -30.80 -6.29
C LEU A 102 54.54 -29.87 -6.94
N SER A 103 55.75 -30.35 -7.22
CA SER A 103 56.80 -29.57 -7.89
C SER A 103 56.37 -28.98 -9.24
N VAL A 104 55.56 -29.72 -10.02
CA VAL A 104 55.05 -29.27 -11.33
C VAL A 104 54.03 -28.15 -11.11
N TYR A 105 53.09 -28.35 -10.18
CA TYR A 105 52.04 -27.38 -9.87
C TYR A 105 52.59 -26.11 -9.21
N VAL A 106 53.66 -26.20 -8.40
CA VAL A 106 54.39 -25.02 -7.88
C VAL A 106 54.95 -24.17 -9.02
N GLN A 107 55.60 -24.79 -10.01
CA GLN A 107 56.15 -24.06 -11.17
C GLN A 107 55.05 -23.53 -12.08
N GLN A 108 53.93 -24.24 -12.22
CA GLN A 108 52.75 -23.77 -12.94
C GLN A 108 52.14 -22.53 -12.25
N ALA A 109 51.89 -22.58 -10.94
CA ALA A 109 51.33 -21.47 -10.17
C ALA A 109 52.23 -20.22 -10.23
N LEU A 110 53.56 -20.37 -10.14
CA LEU A 110 54.51 -19.28 -10.32
C LEU A 110 54.48 -18.69 -11.74
N LYS A 111 54.38 -19.54 -12.77
CA LYS A 111 54.35 -19.13 -14.19
C LYS A 111 53.03 -18.44 -14.58
N GLU A 112 51.92 -18.86 -13.99
CA GLU A 112 50.58 -18.29 -14.21
C GLU A 112 50.28 -17.05 -13.37
N THR A 113 51.08 -16.79 -12.33
CA THR A 113 50.87 -15.62 -11.46
C THR A 113 51.25 -14.33 -12.20
N PRO A 114 50.37 -13.30 -12.22
CA PRO A 114 50.70 -12.00 -12.80
C PRO A 114 51.93 -11.37 -12.15
N ASN A 115 52.76 -10.68 -12.95
CA ASN A 115 53.96 -10.00 -12.46
C ASN A 115 54.00 -8.55 -13.00
N PRO A 116 53.85 -7.52 -12.13
CA PRO A 116 53.62 -7.61 -10.69
C PRO A 116 52.22 -8.18 -10.34
N PRO A 117 52.05 -8.86 -9.19
CA PRO A 117 50.74 -9.25 -8.70
C PRO A 117 49.89 -8.05 -8.25
N PRO A 118 48.55 -8.20 -8.18
CA PRO A 118 47.67 -7.23 -7.52
C PRO A 118 47.88 -7.20 -5.99
N ASP A 119 47.16 -6.28 -5.33
CA ASP A 119 47.05 -6.13 -3.86
C ASP A 119 48.38 -6.09 -3.06
N LYS A 120 49.47 -5.73 -3.75
CA LYS A 120 50.83 -5.60 -3.20
C LYS A 120 51.39 -6.92 -2.63
N LEU A 121 50.90 -8.06 -3.11
CA LEU A 121 51.52 -9.36 -2.85
C LEU A 121 52.85 -9.49 -3.61
N THR A 122 53.77 -10.28 -3.05
CA THR A 122 54.92 -10.79 -3.82
C THR A 122 54.46 -11.88 -4.80
N ILE A 123 55.30 -12.19 -5.80
CA ILE A 123 54.99 -13.27 -6.74
C ILE A 123 54.81 -14.62 -6.03
N ASP A 124 55.61 -14.91 -5.00
CA ASP A 124 55.49 -16.11 -4.18
C ASP A 124 54.22 -16.12 -3.31
N GLU A 125 53.82 -14.97 -2.75
CA GLU A 125 52.58 -14.84 -1.94
C GLU A 125 51.33 -15.04 -2.81
N SER A 126 51.29 -14.42 -3.99
CA SER A 126 50.20 -14.61 -4.95
C SER A 126 50.18 -16.04 -5.52
N ALA A 127 51.36 -16.60 -5.84
CA ALA A 127 51.46 -17.96 -6.34
C ALA A 127 51.11 -19.01 -5.27
N ALA A 128 51.32 -18.72 -3.98
CA ALA A 128 50.87 -19.58 -2.88
C ALA A 128 49.36 -19.73 -2.87
N ILE A 129 48.63 -18.63 -3.11
CA ILE A 129 47.16 -18.62 -3.24
C ILE A 129 46.75 -19.35 -4.54
N ARG A 130 47.37 -19.03 -5.68
CA ARG A 130 47.08 -19.72 -6.95
C ARG A 130 47.24 -21.25 -6.82
N LEU A 131 48.32 -21.70 -6.19
CA LEU A 131 48.60 -23.12 -5.94
C LEU A 131 47.57 -23.80 -5.03
N TYR A 132 46.99 -23.06 -4.08
CA TYR A 132 45.91 -23.56 -3.22
C TYR A 132 44.64 -23.86 -4.02
N THR A 133 44.34 -23.02 -5.00
CA THR A 133 43.10 -23.00 -5.79
C THR A 133 43.18 -23.75 -7.12
N LEU A 134 44.36 -24.25 -7.50
CA LEU A 134 44.62 -24.87 -8.80
C LEU A 134 43.95 -26.27 -8.90
N GLU A 135 43.46 -26.65 -10.09
CA GLU A 135 42.98 -28.02 -10.35
C GLU A 135 44.13 -28.98 -10.67
N TRP A 136 44.03 -30.22 -10.17
CA TRP A 136 45.09 -31.22 -10.28
C TRP A 136 44.57 -32.47 -11.02
N GLU A 137 45.28 -32.92 -12.05
CA GLU A 137 44.90 -34.06 -12.89
C GLU A 137 45.20 -35.38 -12.17
N GLY A 138 44.25 -35.92 -11.41
CA GLY A 138 44.37 -37.27 -10.86
C GLY A 138 43.50 -37.56 -9.63
N LYS A 139 43.69 -38.77 -9.06
CA LYS A 139 42.92 -39.22 -7.88
C LYS A 139 43.44 -38.62 -6.57
N HIS A 140 43.02 -37.39 -6.30
CA HIS A 140 42.78 -36.83 -4.95
C HIS A 140 43.94 -36.67 -3.94
N HIS A 141 45.16 -36.31 -4.40
CA HIS A 141 46.25 -35.84 -3.52
C HIS A 141 46.69 -34.39 -3.83
N SER A 142 45.75 -33.45 -3.98
CA SER A 142 46.08 -32.02 -4.14
C SER A 142 46.47 -31.36 -2.82
N LEU A 143 47.25 -30.26 -2.89
CA LEU A 143 47.62 -29.46 -1.72
C LEU A 143 46.40 -29.01 -0.91
N TYR A 144 45.35 -28.52 -1.58
CA TYR A 144 44.04 -28.21 -0.99
C TYR A 144 43.48 -29.37 -0.17
N SER A 145 43.41 -30.57 -0.76
CA SER A 145 42.81 -31.76 -0.16
C SER A 145 43.58 -32.18 1.09
N MET A 146 44.89 -32.34 0.96
CA MET A 146 45.74 -32.86 2.03
C MET A 146 45.93 -31.88 3.19
N LEU A 147 46.01 -30.57 2.90
CA LEU A 147 46.08 -29.54 3.94
C LEU A 147 44.77 -29.50 4.74
N ASN A 148 43.60 -29.42 4.09
CA ASN A 148 42.32 -29.42 4.82
C ASN A 148 42.04 -30.74 5.57
N HIS A 149 42.46 -31.88 5.03
CA HIS A 149 42.35 -33.16 5.74
C HIS A 149 43.18 -33.17 7.03
N THR A 150 44.35 -32.54 7.02
CA THR A 150 45.24 -32.44 8.17
C THR A 150 44.77 -31.39 9.17
N LEU A 151 44.22 -30.25 8.69
CA LEU A 151 43.66 -29.19 9.55
C LEU A 151 42.42 -29.61 10.34
N LYS A 152 41.71 -30.67 9.93
CA LYS A 152 40.52 -31.20 10.61
C LYS A 152 40.79 -32.34 11.59
N LYS A 153 42.06 -32.71 11.85
CA LYS A 153 42.39 -33.92 12.62
C LYS A 153 43.54 -33.73 13.61
N GLU A 154 43.44 -34.47 14.71
CA GLU A 154 44.56 -34.70 15.62
C GLU A 154 45.48 -35.85 15.14
N PRO A 155 46.75 -35.89 15.59
CA PRO A 155 47.40 -34.89 16.43
C PRO A 155 48.04 -33.78 15.57
N ARG A 156 47.96 -32.52 16.05
CA ARG A 156 48.31 -31.30 15.29
C ARG A 156 49.72 -31.27 14.69
N GLU A 157 50.70 -32.00 15.21
CA GLU A 157 52.09 -31.97 14.73
C GLU A 157 52.22 -32.44 13.27
N LYS A 158 51.23 -33.16 12.74
CA LYS A 158 51.12 -33.50 11.31
C LYS A 158 51.02 -32.27 10.40
N LEU A 159 50.70 -31.10 10.92
CA LEU A 159 50.74 -29.83 10.19
C LEU A 159 52.17 -29.28 10.00
N ARG A 160 53.17 -29.73 10.77
CA ARG A 160 54.55 -29.18 10.70
C ARG A 160 55.17 -29.16 9.30
N PRO A 161 55.02 -30.19 8.43
CA PRO A 161 55.49 -30.13 7.04
C PRO A 161 54.85 -28.99 6.22
N TYR A 162 53.64 -28.55 6.59
CA TYR A 162 52.92 -27.46 5.94
C TYR A 162 53.26 -26.08 6.53
N PHE A 163 53.98 -25.97 7.65
CA PHE A 163 54.15 -24.70 8.36
C PHE A 163 54.82 -23.61 7.51
N LYS A 164 55.84 -23.92 6.71
CA LYS A 164 56.44 -22.94 5.78
C LYS A 164 55.45 -22.44 4.71
N TYR A 165 54.61 -23.34 4.19
CA TYR A 165 53.56 -22.97 3.24
C TYR A 165 52.45 -22.15 3.92
N LEU A 166 51.98 -22.55 5.10
CA LEU A 166 51.01 -21.81 5.91
C LEU A 166 51.54 -20.41 6.29
N LYS A 167 52.83 -20.28 6.62
CA LYS A 167 53.50 -19.00 6.88
C LYS A 167 53.38 -18.07 5.67
N LEU A 168 53.73 -18.55 4.48
CA LEU A 168 53.65 -17.78 3.23
C LEU A 168 52.20 -17.44 2.85
N PHE A 169 51.31 -18.43 2.91
CA PHE A 169 49.90 -18.31 2.54
C PHE A 169 49.12 -17.38 3.49
N LEU A 170 49.23 -17.55 4.82
CA LEU A 170 48.59 -16.64 5.77
C LEU A 170 49.23 -15.25 5.77
N THR A 171 50.52 -15.12 5.44
CA THR A 171 51.13 -13.80 5.17
C THR A 171 50.43 -13.10 4.01
N ALA A 172 50.23 -13.79 2.88
CA ALA A 172 49.48 -13.27 1.75
C ALA A 172 48.05 -12.85 2.16
N LEU A 173 47.32 -13.74 2.83
CA LEU A 173 45.96 -13.47 3.31
C LEU A 173 45.87 -12.34 4.35
N THR A 174 46.95 -11.97 5.05
CA THR A 174 46.94 -10.77 5.93
C THR A 174 47.11 -9.44 5.20
N LYS A 175 47.53 -9.44 3.94
CA LYS A 175 47.63 -8.24 3.09
C LYS A 175 46.35 -7.97 2.31
N LEU A 176 45.56 -9.00 2.03
CA LEU A 176 44.31 -8.90 1.27
C LEU A 176 43.19 -8.27 2.09
N THR A 177 42.27 -7.61 1.39
CA THR A 177 41.17 -6.85 2.00
C THR A 177 40.24 -7.76 2.78
N CYS A 178 40.03 -7.42 4.05
CA CYS A 178 39.01 -8.02 4.90
C CYS A 178 37.62 -7.54 4.46
N VAL A 179 36.65 -8.44 4.30
CA VAL A 179 35.30 -8.10 3.78
C VAL A 179 34.24 -8.23 4.89
N PRO A 180 34.11 -7.25 5.80
CA PRO A 180 33.12 -7.31 6.87
C PRO A 180 31.70 -7.05 6.35
N SER A 181 30.73 -7.81 6.89
CA SER A 181 29.28 -7.64 6.64
C SER A 181 28.79 -8.01 5.23
N LEU A 182 29.39 -9.03 4.62
CA LEU A 182 28.82 -9.77 3.49
C LEU A 182 28.61 -11.23 3.88
N VAL A 183 27.43 -11.76 3.55
CA VAL A 183 27.14 -13.20 3.68
C VAL A 183 27.92 -13.94 2.60
N ILE A 184 28.78 -14.87 3.00
CA ILE A 184 29.49 -15.78 2.09
C ILE A 184 28.85 -17.17 2.14
N TRP A 185 28.84 -17.85 1.01
CA TRP A 185 28.04 -19.05 0.81
C TRP A 185 28.91 -20.28 0.53
N ARG A 186 28.52 -21.43 1.10
CA ARG A 186 29.17 -22.73 0.83
C ARG A 186 28.16 -23.86 0.67
N GLY A 187 28.11 -24.44 -0.51
CA GLY A 187 27.33 -25.64 -0.80
C GLY A 187 28.03 -26.95 -0.42
N VAL A 188 27.21 -27.96 -0.09
CA VAL A 188 27.56 -29.37 0.15
C VAL A 188 26.42 -30.24 -0.37
N THR A 189 26.67 -31.27 -1.18
CA THR A 189 25.62 -32.21 -1.63
C THR A 189 25.38 -33.34 -0.61
N LYS A 190 25.04 -32.93 0.62
CA LYS A 190 24.46 -33.75 1.68
C LYS A 190 23.48 -32.95 2.50
N ASP A 191 22.48 -33.63 3.07
CA ASP A 191 21.69 -33.13 4.20
C ASP A 191 22.55 -33.18 5.47
N LEU A 192 22.83 -32.01 6.04
CA LEU A 192 23.52 -31.82 7.31
C LEU A 192 22.60 -31.10 8.32
N SER A 193 21.31 -30.93 8.02
CA SER A 193 20.40 -30.06 8.78
C SER A 193 20.33 -30.40 10.27
N GLY A 194 20.06 -31.66 10.60
CA GLY A 194 20.05 -32.19 11.98
C GLY A 194 21.41 -32.21 12.69
N GLN A 195 22.48 -31.66 12.08
CA GLN A 195 23.81 -31.49 12.67
C GLN A 195 24.06 -30.07 13.18
N PHE A 196 23.20 -29.11 12.80
CA PHE A 196 23.35 -27.68 13.09
C PHE A 196 22.02 -27.05 13.58
N PRO A 197 21.44 -27.51 14.71
CA PRO A 197 20.24 -26.86 15.25
C PRO A 197 20.54 -25.42 15.71
N PRO A 198 19.58 -24.48 15.62
CA PRO A 198 19.75 -23.09 16.07
C PRO A 198 20.32 -22.96 17.48
N GLY A 199 21.21 -21.98 17.68
CA GLY A 199 21.95 -21.76 18.93
C GLY A 199 23.22 -22.59 19.09
N THR A 200 23.50 -23.58 18.22
CA THR A 200 24.73 -24.40 18.29
C THR A 200 25.98 -23.59 17.95
N SER A 201 27.03 -23.70 18.78
CA SER A 201 28.36 -23.16 18.50
C SER A 201 29.21 -24.16 17.69
N VAL A 202 29.98 -23.64 16.73
CA VAL A 202 30.72 -24.39 15.70
C VAL A 202 32.12 -23.80 15.53
N VAL A 203 33.15 -24.65 15.42
CA VAL A 203 34.53 -24.22 15.20
C VAL A 203 35.03 -24.73 13.85
N TRP A 204 35.10 -23.84 12.86
CA TRP A 204 35.34 -24.23 11.48
C TRP A 204 36.83 -24.36 11.16
N TRP A 205 37.29 -25.58 10.91
CA TRP A 205 38.72 -25.92 10.80
C TRP A 205 39.25 -26.13 9.37
N SER A 206 38.53 -25.69 8.33
CA SER A 206 39.00 -25.76 6.93
C SER A 206 39.19 -24.37 6.31
N PHE A 207 40.25 -24.21 5.51
CA PHE A 207 40.39 -23.07 4.60
C PHE A 207 39.35 -23.21 3.49
N THR A 208 38.17 -22.65 3.71
CA THR A 208 36.99 -23.01 2.93
C THR A 208 36.79 -21.99 1.84
N SER A 209 36.88 -22.46 0.58
CA SER A 209 36.46 -21.71 -0.59
C SER A 209 34.94 -21.52 -0.52
N CYS A 210 34.55 -20.28 -0.23
CA CYS A 210 33.17 -19.79 -0.19
C CYS A 210 32.99 -18.75 -1.29
N THR A 211 31.74 -18.40 -1.60
CA THR A 211 31.47 -17.35 -2.59
C THR A 211 30.53 -16.26 -2.09
N THR A 212 30.80 -15.03 -2.50
CA THR A 212 29.87 -13.89 -2.42
C THR A 212 28.77 -13.94 -3.48
N SER A 213 28.87 -14.86 -4.45
CA SER A 213 28.05 -14.88 -5.66
C SER A 213 27.10 -16.09 -5.68
N LEU A 214 25.82 -15.85 -5.35
CA LEU A 214 24.72 -16.80 -5.65
C LEU A 214 24.72 -17.33 -7.10
N PRO A 215 25.07 -16.55 -8.16
CA PRO A 215 25.24 -17.08 -9.51
C PRO A 215 26.15 -18.32 -9.60
N VAL A 216 27.25 -18.35 -8.84
CA VAL A 216 28.21 -19.48 -8.83
C VAL A 216 27.58 -20.76 -8.24
N LEU A 217 26.63 -20.61 -7.31
CA LEU A 217 25.88 -21.73 -6.73
C LEU A 217 24.86 -22.35 -7.69
N LYS A 218 24.33 -21.57 -8.64
CA LYS A 218 23.33 -22.03 -9.63
C LYS A 218 23.93 -22.98 -10.67
N ASN A 219 25.09 -22.62 -11.21
CA ASN A 219 25.70 -23.39 -12.31
C ASN A 219 26.35 -24.71 -11.84
N ASN A 220 26.64 -24.84 -10.54
CA ASN A 220 27.42 -25.95 -9.97
C ASN A 220 26.65 -26.68 -8.84
N MET A 221 25.80 -27.65 -9.19
CA MET A 221 25.34 -28.79 -8.35
C MET A 221 24.71 -28.55 -6.95
N TYR A 222 24.66 -27.32 -6.42
CA TYR A 222 24.20 -27.04 -5.05
C TYR A 222 22.79 -26.43 -4.99
N LEU A 223 22.36 -25.75 -6.06
CA LEU A 223 21.00 -25.20 -6.23
C LEU A 223 20.22 -25.91 -7.35
N GLY A 224 20.62 -27.13 -7.74
CA GLY A 224 19.85 -27.99 -8.63
C GLY A 224 18.61 -28.58 -7.95
N ASP A 225 17.83 -29.35 -8.69
CA ASP A 225 16.51 -29.83 -8.25
C ASP A 225 16.56 -31.17 -7.49
N ASP A 226 17.63 -31.95 -7.65
CA ASP A 226 17.72 -33.36 -7.22
C ASP A 226 18.82 -33.66 -6.19
N GLY A 227 18.45 -34.43 -5.16
CA GLY A 227 19.35 -35.01 -4.15
C GLY A 227 19.63 -34.17 -2.90
N LYS A 228 19.84 -34.85 -1.76
CA LYS A 228 20.11 -34.23 -0.45
C LYS A 228 21.31 -33.29 -0.47
N ARG A 229 21.08 -32.01 -0.14
CA ARG A 229 22.05 -30.91 -0.24
C ARG A 229 21.84 -29.86 0.86
N THR A 230 22.93 -29.22 1.28
CA THR A 230 22.97 -28.19 2.33
C THR A 230 23.77 -26.99 1.84
N LEU A 231 23.25 -25.80 2.08
CA LEU A 231 23.88 -24.53 1.77
C LEU A 231 24.08 -23.74 3.06
N PHE A 232 25.35 -23.48 3.41
CA PHE A 232 25.70 -22.61 4.52
C PHE A 232 25.68 -21.16 4.06
N SER A 233 24.84 -20.35 4.71
CA SER A 233 24.91 -18.88 4.75
C SER A 233 25.84 -18.49 5.90
N VAL A 234 26.88 -17.69 5.65
CA VAL A 234 27.87 -17.34 6.68
C VAL A 234 28.10 -15.84 6.76
N GLU A 235 27.67 -15.20 7.85
CA GLU A 235 28.12 -13.85 8.23
C GLU A 235 29.57 -13.91 8.74
N ALA A 236 30.52 -13.89 7.82
CA ALA A 236 31.95 -13.85 8.13
C ALA A 236 32.43 -12.40 8.34
N ILE A 237 33.38 -12.25 9.27
CA ILE A 237 34.05 -10.98 9.60
C ILE A 237 35.52 -11.05 9.20
N ASN A 238 36.16 -12.22 9.31
CA ASN A 238 37.59 -12.46 9.01
C ASN A 238 37.86 -13.08 7.63
N SER A 239 36.88 -13.08 6.73
CA SER A 239 37.03 -13.61 5.37
C SER A 239 38.03 -12.81 4.52
N ARG A 240 38.52 -13.41 3.44
CA ARG A 240 39.48 -12.79 2.49
C ARG A 240 39.05 -13.07 1.05
N ASP A 241 38.78 -12.03 0.27
CA ASP A 241 38.66 -12.16 -1.19
C ASP A 241 40.02 -12.55 -1.76
N VAL A 242 40.07 -13.63 -2.53
CA VAL A 242 41.27 -14.17 -3.18
C VAL A 242 41.17 -14.21 -4.71
N ARG A 243 40.06 -13.72 -5.29
CA ARG A 243 39.73 -13.69 -6.72
C ARG A 243 40.90 -13.28 -7.62
N ALA A 244 41.59 -12.21 -7.25
CA ALA A 244 42.72 -11.65 -8.01
C ALA A 244 43.99 -12.51 -7.99
N HIS A 245 44.02 -13.56 -7.16
CA HIS A 245 45.16 -14.45 -6.92
C HIS A 245 44.84 -15.94 -7.10
N SER A 246 43.56 -16.32 -7.11
CA SER A 246 43.08 -17.68 -7.43
C SER A 246 43.52 -18.10 -8.84
N HIS A 247 43.56 -19.41 -9.10
CA HIS A 247 43.63 -19.98 -10.45
C HIS A 247 42.36 -19.62 -11.25
N PHE A 248 41.20 -19.63 -10.59
CA PHE A 248 39.89 -19.27 -11.14
C PHE A 248 39.67 -17.75 -11.13
N VAL A 249 40.34 -17.03 -12.05
CA VAL A 249 40.32 -15.56 -12.15
C VAL A 249 38.91 -14.95 -12.29
N ASN A 250 37.93 -15.75 -12.71
CA ASN A 250 36.54 -15.34 -12.94
C ASN A 250 35.57 -15.80 -11.84
N GLU A 251 36.02 -16.50 -10.79
CA GLU A 251 35.16 -16.92 -9.69
C GLU A 251 35.21 -15.93 -8.51
N ASP A 252 34.06 -15.67 -7.91
CA ASP A 252 33.90 -14.89 -6.68
C ASP A 252 34.41 -15.69 -5.47
N GLU A 253 35.70 -16.00 -5.45
CA GLU A 253 36.31 -16.86 -4.43
C GLU A 253 36.77 -16.06 -3.19
N VAL A 254 36.21 -16.45 -2.05
CA VAL A 254 36.48 -15.86 -0.74
C VAL A 254 36.83 -16.98 0.25
N LEU A 255 38.00 -16.90 0.89
CA LEU A 255 38.44 -17.89 1.87
C LEU A 255 37.94 -17.55 3.28
N LEU A 256 37.29 -18.52 3.91
CA LEU A 256 37.09 -18.58 5.35
C LEU A 256 38.31 -19.23 6.02
N LEU A 257 38.83 -18.62 7.09
CA LEU A 257 40.03 -19.09 7.81
C LEU A 257 39.70 -20.25 8.78
N PRO A 258 40.61 -21.23 8.98
CA PRO A 258 40.44 -22.26 9.99
C PRO A 258 40.51 -21.67 11.41
N GLY A 259 39.86 -22.33 12.37
CA GLY A 259 39.72 -21.83 13.75
C GLY A 259 38.69 -20.70 13.88
N THR A 260 37.81 -20.52 12.89
CA THR A 260 36.75 -19.50 12.95
C THR A 260 35.55 -20.03 13.73
N GLN A 261 35.28 -19.43 14.90
CA GLN A 261 34.10 -19.74 15.72
C GLN A 261 32.85 -19.07 15.18
N MET A 262 31.73 -19.80 15.15
CA MET A 262 30.42 -19.35 14.66
C MET A 262 29.29 -19.90 15.52
N ILE A 263 28.13 -19.25 15.50
CA ILE A 263 26.88 -19.75 16.08
C ILE A 263 25.80 -19.90 15.01
N VAL A 264 25.01 -20.96 15.05
CA VAL A 264 23.83 -21.12 14.18
C VAL A 264 22.75 -20.12 14.62
N GLN A 265 22.29 -19.28 13.70
CA GLN A 265 21.15 -18.38 13.90
C GLN A 265 19.83 -19.04 13.51
N SER A 266 19.79 -19.71 12.36
CA SER A 266 18.57 -20.33 11.82
C SER A 266 18.87 -21.50 10.88
N GLN A 267 17.85 -22.32 10.66
CA GLN A 267 17.86 -23.52 9.82
C GLN A 267 16.48 -23.63 9.14
N PHE A 268 16.44 -23.83 7.82
CA PHE A 268 15.19 -24.06 7.08
C PHE A 268 15.42 -24.91 5.82
N SER A 269 14.35 -25.34 5.15
CA SER A 269 14.40 -26.13 3.92
C SER A 269 13.50 -25.49 2.86
N PRO A 270 14.03 -24.74 1.89
CA PRO A 270 13.23 -24.01 0.91
C PRO A 270 12.82 -24.84 -0.32
N ALA A 271 13.32 -26.05 -0.47
CA ALA A 271 12.98 -26.97 -1.55
C ALA A 271 13.22 -28.43 -1.12
N PRO A 272 12.55 -29.43 -1.73
CA PRO A 272 12.80 -30.83 -1.46
C PRO A 272 14.29 -31.18 -1.48
N ASP A 273 14.75 -31.82 -0.40
CA ASP A 273 16.12 -32.23 -0.16
C ASP A 273 17.19 -31.10 -0.05
N LEU A 274 16.84 -29.82 -0.17
CA LEU A 274 17.73 -28.67 0.08
C LEU A 274 17.49 -28.09 1.48
N TYR A 275 18.58 -27.88 2.23
CA TYR A 275 18.58 -27.23 3.54
C TYR A 275 19.48 -25.99 3.53
N ILE A 276 19.05 -24.91 4.17
CA ILE A 276 19.87 -23.70 4.41
C ILE A 276 20.14 -23.58 5.91
N ILE A 277 21.41 -23.33 6.25
CA ILE A 277 21.87 -23.14 7.64
C ILE A 277 22.56 -21.78 7.69
N HIS A 278 22.09 -20.89 8.57
CA HIS A 278 22.68 -19.56 8.76
C HIS A 278 23.62 -19.53 9.95
N LEU A 279 24.91 -19.29 9.69
CA LEU A 279 25.99 -19.20 10.66
C LEU A 279 26.44 -17.74 10.82
N LYS A 280 26.67 -17.32 12.05
CA LYS A 280 27.20 -15.99 12.39
C LYS A 280 28.55 -16.10 13.08
N GLN A 281 29.57 -15.43 12.57
CA GLN A 281 30.88 -15.37 13.25
C GLN A 281 30.79 -14.62 14.58
N ILE A 282 31.39 -15.22 15.61
CA ILE A 282 31.56 -14.66 16.96
C ILE A 282 33.04 -14.34 17.23
N GLU A 283 33.32 -13.53 18.25
CA GLU A 283 34.71 -13.26 18.67
C GLU A 283 35.21 -14.52 19.40
N PRO A 284 36.31 -15.15 18.95
CA PRO A 284 36.70 -16.44 19.47
C PRO A 284 37.19 -16.33 20.91
N GLU A 285 36.72 -17.22 21.79
CA GLU A 285 37.05 -17.20 23.22
C GLU A 285 38.56 -17.36 23.50
N GLU A 286 39.28 -18.02 22.58
CA GLU A 286 40.74 -18.18 22.60
C GLU A 286 41.37 -18.09 21.20
N VAL A 287 42.69 -17.93 21.13
CA VAL A 287 43.42 -17.76 19.85
C VAL A 287 43.65 -19.13 19.18
N LEU A 288 42.66 -19.56 18.38
CA LEU A 288 42.68 -20.85 17.67
C LEU A 288 43.65 -20.93 16.49
N LEU A 289 44.12 -19.79 15.97
CA LEU A 289 45.16 -19.68 14.94
C LEU A 289 46.03 -18.47 15.26
N GLU A 290 47.33 -18.66 15.48
CA GLU A 290 48.24 -17.54 15.74
C GLU A 290 48.44 -16.65 14.49
N PRO A 291 48.66 -15.33 14.64
CA PRO A 291 48.93 -14.46 13.50
C PRO A 291 50.35 -14.70 12.94
N PRO A 292 50.57 -14.58 11.61
CA PRO A 292 51.86 -14.89 11.00
C PRO A 292 53.00 -13.95 11.42
N PHE A 293 52.69 -12.78 12.00
CA PHE A 293 53.66 -11.84 12.59
C PHE A 293 53.09 -11.16 13.83
N PRO A 294 53.93 -10.80 14.82
CA PRO A 294 53.52 -9.96 15.95
C PRO A 294 52.91 -8.63 15.50
N GLY A 295 51.78 -8.25 16.11
CA GLY A 295 51.06 -7.01 15.79
C GLY A 295 50.10 -7.08 14.60
N VAL A 296 50.11 -8.18 13.83
CA VAL A 296 49.08 -8.45 12.81
C VAL A 296 47.89 -9.15 13.44
N CYS A 297 46.67 -8.83 13.03
CA CYS A 297 45.44 -9.36 13.61
C CYS A 297 44.65 -10.18 12.57
N LEU A 298 44.51 -11.49 12.79
CA LEU A 298 43.67 -12.36 11.95
C LEU A 298 42.17 -12.21 12.28
N TYR A 299 41.84 -12.07 13.55
CA TYR A 299 40.47 -11.94 14.09
C TYR A 299 40.25 -10.52 14.63
N PRO A 300 39.74 -9.57 13.84
CA PRO A 300 39.52 -8.21 14.30
C PRO A 300 38.42 -8.16 15.38
N LYS A 301 38.65 -7.38 16.45
CA LYS A 301 37.72 -7.25 17.58
C LYS A 301 36.32 -6.80 17.14
N ILE A 302 35.28 -7.39 17.72
CA ILE A 302 33.89 -7.17 17.33
C ILE A 302 33.32 -5.94 18.07
N GLY A 303 33.70 -4.76 17.58
CA GLY A 303 33.11 -3.49 18.03
C GLY A 303 31.77 -3.18 17.35
N ARG A 304 30.95 -2.31 17.96
CA ARG A 304 29.72 -1.75 17.32
C ARG A 304 29.98 -1.08 15.96
N ALA A 305 31.23 -0.72 15.64
CA ALA A 305 31.64 -0.23 14.32
C ALA A 305 31.66 -1.31 13.23
N CYS A 306 32.01 -2.55 13.58
CA CYS A 306 32.20 -3.66 12.62
C CYS A 306 30.90 -4.13 11.97
N TYR A 307 29.76 -4.00 12.68
CA TYR A 307 28.42 -4.25 12.14
C TYR A 307 27.65 -2.96 11.78
N ARG A 308 28.30 -1.79 11.75
CA ARG A 308 27.63 -0.49 11.52
C ARG A 308 27.49 -0.10 10.04
N LYS A 309 28.00 -0.92 9.11
CA LYS A 309 27.69 -0.83 7.68
C LYS A 309 26.80 -2.02 7.30
N LYS A 310 25.52 -1.73 7.04
CA LYS A 310 24.40 -2.66 6.79
C LYS A 310 24.15 -3.66 7.92
N ARG A 311 23.05 -3.44 8.67
CA ARG A 311 22.25 -4.55 9.20
C ARG A 311 21.45 -5.14 8.04
N PHE A 312 21.42 -6.46 7.93
CA PHE A 312 20.61 -7.23 6.98
C PHE A 312 19.56 -8.03 7.77
N ILE A 313 18.31 -8.09 7.29
CA ILE A 313 17.35 -9.17 7.59
C ILE A 313 16.53 -9.50 6.31
N ILE A 314 17.19 -10.13 5.34
CA ILE A 314 16.67 -10.85 4.16
C ILE A 314 17.85 -11.77 3.71
N PRO A 315 17.69 -12.91 2.98
CA PRO A 315 16.61 -13.25 2.04
C PRO A 315 16.17 -14.74 1.96
N VAL A 316 15.20 -15.03 1.06
CA VAL A 316 15.21 -16.27 0.24
C VAL A 316 15.01 -15.97 -1.25
N CYS A 317 13.90 -15.36 -1.64
CA CYS A 317 13.45 -15.37 -3.05
C CYS A 317 14.16 -14.40 -4.02
N LEU A 318 15.12 -13.58 -3.59
CA LEU A 318 15.98 -12.82 -4.52
C LEU A 318 17.06 -13.68 -5.23
N LEU A 319 16.76 -14.95 -5.47
CA LEU A 319 17.55 -15.84 -6.34
C LEU A 319 17.34 -15.52 -7.83
N THR A 320 16.31 -14.75 -8.18
CA THR A 320 15.85 -14.52 -9.57
C THR A 320 16.62 -13.41 -10.30
N ILE A 321 16.92 -12.27 -9.67
CA ILE A 321 17.58 -11.10 -10.31
C ILE A 321 19.10 -11.28 -10.47
N ILE A 322 19.50 -12.51 -10.80
CA ILE A 322 20.86 -12.93 -11.18
C ILE A 322 21.05 -12.91 -12.70
N ILE A 323 19.96 -12.83 -13.47
CA ILE A 323 19.95 -13.14 -14.90
C ILE A 323 19.95 -11.89 -15.81
N ILE A 324 19.54 -10.71 -15.32
CA ILE A 324 19.19 -9.58 -16.21
C ILE A 324 20.35 -8.59 -16.48
N VAL A 325 21.12 -8.14 -15.46
CA VAL A 325 22.06 -7.00 -15.62
C VAL A 325 23.53 -7.33 -15.31
N ALA A 326 24.04 -8.44 -15.86
CA ALA A 326 25.45 -8.51 -16.25
C ALA A 326 25.71 -7.78 -17.60
N THR A 327 24.65 -7.27 -18.23
CA THR A 327 24.60 -6.70 -19.58
C THR A 327 24.99 -5.22 -19.66
N VAL A 328 25.06 -4.50 -18.54
CA VAL A 328 25.51 -3.09 -18.50
C VAL A 328 26.78 -2.96 -17.67
N LEU A 329 27.87 -3.48 -18.24
CA LEU A 329 29.24 -3.14 -17.86
C LEU A 329 29.51 -1.69 -18.31
N GLY A 330 28.90 -0.73 -17.60
CA GLY A 330 28.65 0.63 -18.06
C GLY A 330 29.04 1.71 -17.06
N ALA A 331 30.35 1.92 -16.91
CA ALA A 331 30.99 3.11 -16.37
C ALA A 331 30.63 3.59 -14.94
N VAL A 332 31.56 3.35 -14.00
CA VAL A 332 32.11 4.45 -13.19
C VAL A 332 33.64 4.38 -13.20
N ILE A 333 34.27 4.95 -14.22
CA ILE A 333 35.61 5.53 -14.04
C ILE A 333 35.37 6.93 -13.47
N GLY A 334 35.80 7.15 -12.24
CA GLY A 334 35.50 8.39 -11.51
C GLY A 334 36.25 9.60 -12.05
N HIS A 335 35.57 10.42 -12.86
CA HIS A 335 35.77 11.87 -12.81
C HIS A 335 34.76 12.49 -11.84
N LYS A 336 35.16 13.56 -11.15
CA LYS A 336 34.21 14.43 -10.44
C LYS A 336 33.44 15.27 -11.46
N SER A 337 32.39 14.69 -12.02
CA SER A 337 31.27 15.43 -12.61
C SER A 337 30.50 16.16 -11.50
N PRO A 338 29.76 17.24 -11.81
CA PRO A 338 28.82 17.85 -10.85
C PRO A 338 27.70 16.86 -10.47
N LYS A 339 26.89 17.20 -9.45
CA LYS A 339 25.58 16.56 -9.21
C LYS A 339 24.83 16.60 -10.56
N THR A 340 24.36 15.46 -11.06
CA THR A 340 23.53 15.45 -12.28
C THR A 340 22.17 16.00 -11.89
N ILE A 341 21.95 17.30 -12.15
CA ILE A 341 20.70 18.00 -11.84
C ILE A 341 19.53 17.23 -12.47
N CYS A 342 18.51 16.93 -11.67
CA CYS A 342 17.43 16.04 -12.08
C CYS A 342 16.48 16.74 -13.05
N GLN A 343 16.74 16.62 -14.35
CA GLN A 343 16.04 17.37 -15.40
C GLN A 343 14.59 16.93 -15.64
N ARG A 344 14.18 15.75 -15.12
CA ARG A 344 12.83 15.20 -15.28
C ARG A 344 12.34 14.41 -14.06
N PRO A 345 11.45 14.98 -13.21
CA PRO A 345 11.06 14.31 -11.98
C PRO A 345 9.92 13.26 -11.98
N PHE A 346 9.25 12.80 -13.06
CA PHE A 346 7.92 12.13 -12.95
C PHE A 346 7.64 10.88 -13.90
N GLU A 347 6.76 9.87 -13.56
CA GLU A 347 6.61 8.47 -14.17
C GLU A 347 5.19 7.95 -14.73
N GLN A 348 4.92 6.59 -14.85
CA GLN A 348 3.76 5.84 -15.50
C GLN A 348 3.35 4.43 -14.84
N SER A 349 2.32 3.63 -15.29
CA SER A 349 1.66 2.48 -14.51
C SER A 349 1.29 1.06 -15.17
N LYS A 350 0.45 0.15 -14.56
CA LYS A 350 0.42 -1.38 -14.69
C LYS A 350 -1.00 -2.13 -14.67
N LYS A 351 -1.27 -3.33 -15.29
CA LYS A 351 -2.65 -3.99 -15.56
C LYS A 351 -2.77 -5.57 -15.80
N TYR A 352 -3.94 -6.30 -15.66
CA TYR A 352 -4.18 -7.80 -15.92
C TYR A 352 -5.64 -8.32 -16.38
N SER A 353 -6.06 -9.64 -16.28
CA SER A 353 -7.38 -10.26 -16.78
C SER A 353 -7.87 -11.68 -16.25
N VAL A 354 -9.15 -12.05 -16.48
CA VAL A 354 -10.07 -12.77 -15.52
C VAL A 354 -11.36 -13.43 -16.16
N GLY A 355 -12.49 -13.71 -15.44
CA GLY A 355 -13.69 -14.49 -15.92
C GLY A 355 -15.03 -13.74 -16.18
N SER A 356 -16.23 -14.21 -15.75
CA SER A 356 -17.52 -13.46 -15.85
C SER A 356 -18.34 -13.36 -14.55
N ASP A 357 -18.17 -12.22 -13.86
CA ASP A 357 -19.22 -11.46 -13.13
C ASP A 357 -19.23 -11.51 -11.54
N PRO A 358 -18.34 -10.83 -10.72
CA PRO A 358 -18.27 -10.66 -9.25
C PRO A 358 -18.96 -9.44 -8.60
N SER A 359 -18.42 -8.89 -7.48
CA SER A 359 -18.21 -7.47 -7.01
C SER A 359 -17.50 -7.33 -5.61
N TYR A 360 -17.14 -8.40 -4.87
CA TYR A 360 -16.12 -8.47 -3.78
C TYR A 360 -15.16 -9.70 -3.72
N ALA A 361 -13.96 -9.51 -3.17
CA ALA A 361 -12.78 -10.34 -3.32
C ALA A 361 -11.76 -10.05 -2.18
N ALA A 362 -10.76 -10.90 -1.88
CA ALA A 362 -9.83 -10.66 -0.74
C ALA A 362 -8.36 -11.19 -0.81
N LEU A 363 -7.45 -10.72 0.09
CA LEU A 363 -6.03 -11.11 0.35
C LEU A 363 -5.85 -12.54 0.91
N GLY A 364 -5.35 -12.67 2.15
CA GLY A 364 -5.23 -13.94 2.85
C GLY A 364 -4.15 -14.79 2.21
N HIS A 365 -4.10 -16.06 2.59
CA HIS A 365 -2.86 -16.80 2.44
C HIS A 365 -2.89 -18.31 2.08
N PHE A 366 -3.99 -19.07 2.08
CA PHE A 366 -3.92 -20.48 2.51
C PHE A 366 -2.77 -21.55 2.43
N ARG A 367 -1.73 -21.67 1.56
CA ARG A 367 -1.03 -23.01 1.45
C ARG A 367 -0.19 -23.44 2.65
N ASN A 368 -0.19 -22.63 3.69
CA ASN A 368 0.77 -22.61 4.77
C ASN A 368 2.22 -22.66 4.27
N ASN A 369 2.47 -22.20 3.04
CA ASN A 369 3.78 -22.17 2.38
C ASN A 369 4.40 -20.77 2.46
N ARG A 370 4.14 -20.05 3.56
CA ARG A 370 4.27 -18.59 3.67
C ARG A 370 3.38 -17.82 2.70
N GLU A 371 2.99 -18.33 1.58
CA GLU A 371 2.82 -17.40 0.49
C GLU A 371 1.34 -16.77 0.50
N ILE A 372 1.02 -15.61 -0.13
CA ILE A 372 -0.26 -14.84 -0.22
C ILE A 372 -0.85 -15.01 -1.60
N ASP A 373 -2.17 -15.16 -1.68
CA ASP A 373 -2.91 -15.37 -2.90
C ASP A 373 -4.27 -14.65 -2.72
N VAL A 374 -5.41 -15.09 -3.30
CA VAL A 374 -6.58 -14.22 -3.59
C VAL A 374 -7.89 -15.08 -3.79
N ALA A 375 -9.16 -14.64 -3.58
CA ALA A 375 -10.41 -15.36 -4.07
C ALA A 375 -11.77 -14.56 -4.32
N VAL A 376 -12.65 -14.85 -5.33
CA VAL A 376 -13.75 -13.92 -6.02
C VAL A 376 -14.65 -14.46 -7.14
N THR A 377 -15.81 -13.87 -7.43
CA THR A 377 -16.87 -14.71 -7.97
C THR A 377 -17.66 -14.39 -9.27
N ASN A 378 -18.41 -15.35 -9.88
CA ASN A 378 -18.72 -15.51 -11.33
C ASN A 378 -20.20 -15.58 -11.95
N ARG A 379 -20.98 -14.53 -12.20
CA ARG A 379 -22.47 -14.57 -12.13
C ARG A 379 -23.13 -15.55 -13.02
N ASP A 380 -22.85 -15.35 -14.29
CA ASP A 380 -23.59 -16.01 -15.32
C ASP A 380 -23.33 -17.54 -15.27
N VAL A 381 -22.36 -18.04 -14.46
CA VAL A 381 -21.77 -19.38 -14.58
C VAL A 381 -21.86 -20.35 -13.39
N ASN A 382 -22.33 -19.98 -12.21
CA ASN A 382 -22.57 -20.88 -11.05
C ASN A 382 -21.34 -21.57 -10.41
N THR A 383 -20.14 -21.19 -10.86
CA THR A 383 -18.84 -21.60 -10.31
C THR A 383 -18.30 -20.75 -9.17
N VAL A 384 -17.51 -21.44 -8.34
CA VAL A 384 -16.31 -20.98 -7.61
C VAL A 384 -15.04 -21.29 -8.38
N THR A 385 -13.96 -20.56 -8.10
CA THR A 385 -12.82 -20.28 -9.00
C THR A 385 -11.54 -20.18 -8.05
N ILE A 386 -10.24 -20.29 -8.44
CA ILE A 386 -8.95 -19.90 -7.72
C ILE A 386 -7.70 -19.73 -8.63
N LEU A 387 -6.69 -18.84 -8.44
CA LEU A 387 -5.68 -18.43 -9.49
C LEU A 387 -4.20 -18.13 -9.03
N PHE A 388 -3.58 -19.03 -8.26
CA PHE A 388 -2.22 -19.06 -7.65
C PHE A 388 -1.08 -18.05 -7.96
N GLY A 389 -0.20 -17.78 -6.97
CA GLY A 389 0.72 -16.62 -6.99
C GLY A 389 2.21 -16.86 -6.84
N ASP A 390 2.97 -15.76 -6.61
CA ASP A 390 4.44 -15.81 -6.66
C ASP A 390 5.26 -14.79 -5.86
N GLY A 391 4.63 -13.88 -5.08
CA GLY A 391 5.37 -12.93 -4.22
C GLY A 391 6.26 -11.94 -4.97
N GLN A 392 6.09 -11.80 -6.29
CA GLN A 392 6.69 -10.76 -7.14
C GLN A 392 5.59 -10.00 -7.92
N GLY A 393 4.32 -10.30 -7.63
CA GLY A 393 3.15 -9.73 -8.26
C GLY A 393 3.04 -10.09 -9.75
N ALA A 394 3.25 -11.37 -10.11
CA ALA A 394 2.70 -11.99 -11.32
C ALA A 394 1.88 -13.29 -11.04
N PHE A 395 0.87 -13.60 -11.86
CA PHE A 395 -0.31 -14.38 -11.43
C PHE A 395 -0.68 -15.59 -12.32
N LYS A 396 -1.15 -16.72 -11.73
CA LYS A 396 -0.95 -18.08 -12.29
C LYS A 396 -2.06 -19.10 -11.94
N TYR A 397 -2.62 -19.79 -12.93
CA TYR A 397 -3.45 -21.02 -12.82
C TYR A 397 -4.85 -20.96 -12.17
N PRO A 398 -5.92 -20.68 -12.96
CA PRO A 398 -7.32 -20.82 -12.52
C PRO A 398 -7.76 -22.28 -12.24
N TRP A 399 -8.34 -22.54 -11.07
CA TRP A 399 -9.13 -23.69 -10.62
C TRP A 399 -10.60 -23.27 -10.50
N LEU A 400 -11.56 -24.21 -10.44
CA LEU A 400 -12.99 -23.95 -10.23
C LEU A 400 -13.72 -25.11 -9.48
N TYR A 401 -14.89 -24.84 -8.86
CA TYR A 401 -15.85 -25.77 -8.18
C TYR A 401 -17.31 -25.18 -8.29
N ASP A 402 -18.42 -25.76 -7.78
CA ASP A 402 -19.82 -25.41 -8.23
C ASP A 402 -20.95 -25.36 -7.18
N ILE A 403 -21.95 -24.44 -7.34
CA ILE A 403 -22.87 -23.93 -6.30
C ILE A 403 -24.00 -22.89 -6.82
N GLY A 404 -25.28 -22.83 -6.34
CA GLY A 404 -26.39 -21.75 -6.35
C GLY A 404 -26.86 -20.78 -7.53
N ARG A 405 -27.40 -19.52 -7.29
CA ARG A 405 -27.76 -18.27 -8.16
C ARG A 405 -27.87 -16.89 -7.36
N GLY A 406 -27.38 -15.60 -7.53
CA GLY A 406 -26.49 -14.65 -8.33
C GLY A 406 -25.76 -13.38 -7.61
N PRO A 407 -24.47 -13.32 -7.14
CA PRO A 407 -23.79 -12.49 -6.06
C PRO A 407 -23.79 -10.96 -5.69
N ILE A 408 -23.30 -10.60 -4.46
CA ILE A 408 -22.96 -9.26 -3.84
C ILE A 408 -22.20 -9.20 -2.43
N SER A 409 -21.33 -10.10 -1.92
CA SER A 409 -20.43 -9.82 -0.73
C SER A 409 -18.93 -10.16 -0.88
N VAL A 410 -17.98 -10.13 0.07
CA VAL A 410 -16.93 -11.18 0.21
C VAL A 410 -16.14 -10.98 1.55
N LEU A 411 -15.87 -11.66 2.71
CA LEU A 411 -15.95 -12.79 3.77
C LEU A 411 -15.30 -14.21 3.94
N SER A 412 -14.24 -14.35 4.73
CA SER A 412 -13.19 -15.37 4.81
C SER A 412 -12.39 -15.16 6.10
N TYR A 413 -11.76 -16.14 6.73
CA TYR A 413 -10.84 -16.15 7.86
C TYR A 413 -10.69 -17.60 8.45
N ASP A 414 -9.74 -17.95 9.33
CA ASP A 414 -9.69 -19.25 10.06
C ASP A 414 -10.82 -19.52 11.06
N LEU A 415 -11.99 -19.81 10.50
CA LEU A 415 -13.26 -20.00 11.17
C LEU A 415 -13.23 -20.96 12.37
N ASN A 416 -12.17 -21.74 12.59
CA ASN A 416 -12.06 -22.47 13.84
C ASN A 416 -10.89 -22.21 14.84
N ASN A 417 -9.75 -21.58 14.51
CA ASN A 417 -8.48 -21.60 15.30
C ASN A 417 -7.71 -22.98 15.38
N ASP A 418 -7.26 -23.56 14.26
CA ASP A 418 -6.15 -24.57 14.20
C ASP A 418 -5.07 -24.28 13.17
N LYS A 419 -5.27 -23.29 12.29
CA LYS A 419 -4.27 -22.84 11.32
C LYS A 419 -4.44 -23.52 9.93
N LYS A 420 -5.69 -23.66 9.44
CA LYS A 420 -6.04 -24.14 8.07
C LYS A 420 -7.12 -23.36 7.27
N MET A 421 -8.01 -22.53 7.86
CA MET A 421 -8.90 -21.45 7.35
C MET A 421 -9.73 -21.64 6.12
N ASP A 422 -11.03 -21.71 6.33
CA ASP A 422 -11.88 -22.47 5.47
C ASP A 422 -12.72 -21.68 4.52
N LEU A 423 -14.05 -21.49 4.64
CA LEU A 423 -14.71 -20.57 3.67
C LEU A 423 -16.04 -19.74 4.09
N LEU A 424 -16.23 -18.40 3.84
CA LEU A 424 -17.36 -17.48 4.21
C LEU A 424 -18.21 -16.51 3.21
N ILE A 425 -18.36 -16.68 1.85
CA ILE A 425 -19.49 -16.55 0.78
C ILE A 425 -21.01 -16.34 1.14
N ALA A 426 -21.54 -15.29 1.73
CA ALA A 426 -22.99 -15.06 1.89
C ALA A 426 -23.90 -14.99 0.61
N ASN A 427 -24.89 -15.84 0.28
CA ASN A 427 -25.46 -16.02 -1.09
C ASN A 427 -27.01 -16.04 -1.45
N GLN A 428 -27.54 -15.72 -2.71
CA GLN A 428 -28.86 -15.18 -3.29
C GLN A 428 -30.11 -16.07 -3.52
N TYR A 429 -30.64 -16.13 -4.77
CA TYR A 429 -31.98 -16.55 -5.23
C TYR A 429 -32.25 -18.06 -5.00
N ASN A 430 -31.47 -18.69 -4.13
CA ASN A 430 -31.32 -20.11 -3.88
C ASN A 430 -31.29 -20.40 -2.35
N ASN A 431 -31.57 -19.41 -1.53
CA ASN A 431 -32.16 -19.50 -0.19
C ASN A 431 -31.44 -20.25 0.97
N THR A 432 -30.13 -20.53 0.86
CA THR A 432 -29.20 -21.06 1.87
C THR A 432 -27.86 -20.31 1.97
N ILE A 433 -27.00 -20.59 2.95
CA ILE A 433 -25.55 -20.43 2.85
C ILE A 433 -25.00 -21.85 3.17
N SER A 434 -23.82 -22.29 2.73
CA SER A 434 -23.39 -23.72 2.71
C SER A 434 -21.90 -24.13 2.66
N VAL A 435 -21.47 -25.24 3.32
CA VAL A 435 -20.13 -25.57 3.93
C VAL A 435 -19.11 -26.60 3.32
N LEU A 436 -17.79 -26.39 3.11
CA LEU A 436 -16.70 -27.40 3.02
C LEU A 436 -15.56 -27.04 4.04
N LEU A 437 -14.52 -27.83 4.31
CA LEU A 437 -13.52 -27.50 5.38
C LEU A 437 -12.03 -27.65 4.99
N GLY A 438 -11.14 -27.36 5.95
CA GLY A 438 -9.71 -27.13 5.84
C GLY A 438 -8.83 -28.30 5.49
N GLN A 439 -7.75 -28.04 4.75
CA GLN A 439 -6.75 -29.05 4.37
C GLN A 439 -5.28 -28.58 4.24
N GLY A 440 -4.94 -27.29 4.36
CA GLY A 440 -3.55 -26.81 4.28
C GLY A 440 -2.91 -26.79 2.88
N ASN A 441 -3.43 -27.56 1.91
CA ASN A 441 -2.78 -27.88 0.63
C ASN A 441 -3.22 -27.18 -0.69
N GLY A 442 -4.48 -26.73 -0.84
CA GLY A 442 -5.09 -26.41 -2.15
C GLY A 442 -6.48 -27.02 -2.40
N SER A 443 -7.13 -27.62 -1.40
CA SER A 443 -8.33 -28.46 -1.60
C SER A 443 -9.17 -28.65 -0.32
N PHE A 444 -10.37 -29.25 -0.41
CA PHE A 444 -11.52 -28.99 0.51
C PHE A 444 -12.25 -30.22 0.99
N GLN A 445 -13.10 -30.05 2.01
CA GLN A 445 -14.16 -31.02 2.34
C GLN A 445 -15.46 -30.74 1.51
N ALA A 446 -16.70 -30.90 2.00
CA ALA A 446 -17.92 -30.95 1.13
C ALA A 446 -19.15 -30.13 1.60
N ILE A 447 -19.75 -29.33 0.68
CA ILE A 447 -20.84 -28.31 0.81
C ILE A 447 -22.05 -28.70 1.70
N GLN A 448 -22.16 -28.16 2.93
CA GLN A 448 -23.28 -28.35 3.87
C GLN A 448 -24.20 -27.10 3.95
N ASN A 449 -25.41 -27.11 3.38
CA ASN A 449 -26.30 -25.94 3.29
C ASN A 449 -27.22 -25.76 4.51
N TYR A 450 -27.41 -24.52 4.97
CA TYR A 450 -28.40 -24.09 5.98
C TYR A 450 -29.20 -22.89 5.46
N ASP A 451 -30.41 -22.67 5.98
CA ASP A 451 -31.36 -21.61 5.57
C ASP A 451 -31.49 -20.47 6.60
N VAL A 452 -32.03 -19.33 6.16
CA VAL A 452 -32.49 -18.26 7.04
C VAL A 452 -33.78 -17.64 6.54
N GLY A 453 -33.69 -16.47 5.90
CA GLY A 453 -34.76 -15.72 5.32
C GLY A 453 -34.26 -15.12 4.02
N ARG A 454 -35.07 -15.32 2.97
CA ARG A 454 -35.01 -14.82 1.60
C ARG A 454 -34.17 -13.60 1.42
N GLN A 455 -33.60 -13.47 0.24
CA GLN A 455 -32.99 -12.29 -0.35
C GLN A 455 -32.06 -11.22 0.38
N PRO A 456 -31.12 -11.50 1.31
CA PRO A 456 -29.80 -10.81 1.74
C PRO A 456 -28.95 -9.67 1.09
N MET A 457 -28.29 -8.76 1.85
CA MET A 457 -27.27 -7.81 1.33
C MET A 457 -26.05 -7.19 2.18
N TYR A 458 -25.60 -7.31 3.49
CA TYR A 458 -24.24 -6.75 4.05
C TYR A 458 -23.52 -7.16 5.41
N ALA A 459 -22.51 -8.05 5.52
CA ALA A 459 -22.15 -8.86 6.73
C ALA A 459 -21.57 -8.19 8.02
N ILE A 460 -20.79 -8.92 8.87
CA ILE A 460 -19.84 -8.54 9.99
C ILE A 460 -19.68 -9.27 11.37
N SER A 461 -18.44 -9.46 11.87
CA SER A 461 -18.09 -10.26 13.07
C SER A 461 -17.68 -9.43 14.34
N ALA A 462 -16.78 -9.86 15.26
CA ALA A 462 -16.70 -9.27 16.63
C ALA A 462 -16.45 -10.18 17.88
N ASP A 463 -16.99 -9.90 19.10
CA ASP A 463 -16.78 -10.64 20.40
C ASP A 463 -18.08 -11.19 21.29
N PHE A 464 -19.29 -11.47 20.73
CA PHE A 464 -20.76 -11.72 21.06
C PHE A 464 -21.25 -12.68 22.17
N ASN A 465 -20.47 -13.36 23.02
CA ASN A 465 -21.11 -14.07 24.16
C ASN A 465 -20.22 -14.55 25.33
N ASN A 466 -18.91 -14.38 25.31
CA ASN A 466 -17.94 -14.89 26.31
C ASN A 466 -17.95 -16.41 26.72
N ASP A 467 -18.12 -17.35 25.77
CA ASP A 467 -17.74 -18.82 25.77
C ASP A 467 -16.49 -19.32 24.92
N GLY A 468 -16.24 -19.01 23.62
CA GLY A 468 -14.87 -18.93 22.98
C GLY A 468 -14.51 -18.51 21.52
N LYS A 469 -15.28 -17.71 20.77
CA LYS A 469 -15.52 -17.93 19.32
C LYS A 469 -16.17 -16.72 18.51
N LEU A 470 -15.51 -15.98 17.55
CA LEU A 470 -15.99 -14.88 16.58
C LEU A 470 -17.39 -14.94 15.75
N ASP A 471 -18.56 -15.38 16.23
CA ASP A 471 -19.96 -15.27 15.72
C ASP A 471 -20.40 -14.77 14.27
N ILE A 472 -21.52 -15.27 13.71
CA ILE A 472 -22.07 -14.74 12.41
C ILE A 472 -23.06 -13.59 12.64
N ALA A 473 -23.24 -12.61 11.75
CA ALA A 473 -24.17 -11.50 12.02
C ALA A 473 -24.71 -10.81 10.70
N VAL A 474 -26.05 -10.71 10.48
CA VAL A 474 -26.82 -11.26 9.29
C VAL A 474 -28.29 -10.83 8.73
N VAL A 475 -28.97 -9.68 8.86
CA VAL A 475 -30.22 -8.99 8.19
C VAL A 475 -31.29 -9.17 6.99
N ASN A 476 -32.66 -9.05 7.06
CA ASN A 476 -33.69 -9.29 5.94
C ASN A 476 -34.67 -8.41 5.05
N SER A 477 -34.35 -7.24 4.47
CA SER A 477 -35.09 -6.41 3.49
C SER A 477 -36.54 -6.71 3.26
N ASN A 478 -37.01 -7.30 2.19
CA ASN A 478 -38.44 -7.54 2.06
C ASN A 478 -39.22 -8.10 3.32
N ASP A 479 -38.62 -8.85 4.29
CA ASP A 479 -39.25 -9.38 5.54
C ASP A 479 -38.41 -9.11 6.86
N SER A 480 -38.96 -8.83 8.07
CA SER A 480 -38.24 -8.05 9.15
C SER A 480 -37.21 -8.73 10.07
N THR A 481 -36.13 -8.06 10.57
CA THR A 481 -35.12 -8.76 11.42
C THR A 481 -33.98 -8.10 12.22
N VAL A 482 -33.52 -8.75 13.29
CA VAL A 482 -32.15 -9.31 13.32
C VAL A 482 -31.98 -10.52 14.26
N SER A 483 -31.98 -11.70 13.64
CA SER A 483 -32.26 -13.06 14.10
C SER A 483 -31.05 -14.00 14.33
N ILE A 484 -30.81 -14.57 15.52
CA ILE A 484 -29.58 -15.35 15.78
C ILE A 484 -29.77 -16.84 16.06
N LEU A 485 -28.66 -17.59 15.90
CA LEU A 485 -28.42 -19.03 16.08
C LEU A 485 -27.73 -19.36 17.40
N LEU A 486 -26.52 -18.81 17.50
CA LEU A 486 -25.26 -19.45 17.82
C LEU A 486 -25.15 -20.95 17.61
N ALA A 487 -24.05 -21.45 18.13
CA ALA A 487 -23.16 -22.39 17.48
C ALA A 487 -22.12 -22.89 18.49
N ASN A 488 -21.16 -23.70 18.08
CA ASN A 488 -20.52 -24.66 18.98
C ASN A 488 -19.02 -24.84 18.71
N ALA A 489 -18.50 -26.06 18.90
CA ALA A 489 -17.06 -26.36 18.97
C ALA A 489 -16.65 -27.52 18.04
N ASN A 490 -17.31 -27.71 16.88
CA ASN A 490 -16.84 -28.68 15.87
C ASN A 490 -17.02 -28.32 14.38
N GLY A 491 -18.24 -27.96 13.98
CA GLY A 491 -18.82 -28.54 12.75
C GLY A 491 -20.36 -28.80 12.68
N ALA A 492 -21.21 -28.57 13.73
CA ALA A 492 -22.71 -28.40 13.61
C ALA A 492 -23.42 -27.41 14.64
N PHE A 493 -24.15 -26.33 14.22
CA PHE A 493 -24.86 -25.30 15.08
C PHE A 493 -26.30 -25.65 15.61
N GLN A 494 -27.08 -24.60 15.95
CA GLN A 494 -28.39 -24.49 16.60
C GLN A 494 -29.57 -24.08 15.62
N THR A 495 -30.81 -23.72 16.03
CA THR A 495 -32.11 -23.86 15.22
C THR A 495 -33.20 -22.69 15.18
N PRO A 496 -33.80 -22.22 14.01
CA PRO A 496 -34.41 -20.13 13.60
C PRO A 496 -35.66 -19.65 14.55
N THR A 497 -36.03 -18.34 14.87
CA THR A 497 -37.31 -17.67 15.49
C THR A 497 -37.34 -16.08 15.84
N ASN A 498 -38.21 -15.19 15.23
CA ASN A 498 -38.17 -13.66 14.94
C ASN A 498 -38.55 -12.48 15.94
N TYR A 499 -38.36 -11.10 15.81
CA TYR A 499 -37.57 -10.01 15.05
C TYR A 499 -38.12 -8.81 14.10
N ALA A 500 -37.68 -7.47 14.21
CA ALA A 500 -38.01 -6.30 13.27
C ALA A 500 -37.35 -4.83 13.26
N VAL A 501 -36.64 -4.35 12.21
CA VAL A 501 -35.98 -2.98 12.03
C VAL A 501 -36.62 -2.03 10.90
N GLY A 502 -36.23 -0.74 10.68
CA GLY A 502 -36.53 0.30 9.61
C GLY A 502 -36.99 0.03 8.14
N GLN A 503 -36.61 0.86 7.12
CA GLN A 503 -37.02 0.82 5.67
C GLN A 503 -35.86 0.93 4.60
N THR A 504 -35.64 0.10 3.52
CA THR A 504 -34.68 0.09 2.34
C THR A 504 -33.15 -0.26 2.34
N PRO A 505 -32.48 -0.95 3.30
CA PRO A 505 -31.09 -0.86 3.94
C PRO A 505 -29.74 -0.86 3.10
N SER A 506 -28.46 -0.65 3.61
CA SER A 506 -27.18 -0.82 2.77
C SER A 506 -25.69 -1.15 3.23
N SER A 507 -25.18 -1.02 4.48
CA SER A 507 -23.77 -1.32 4.94
C SER A 507 -23.64 -1.36 6.50
N LEU A 508 -22.52 -1.69 7.24
CA LEU A 508 -22.20 -1.50 8.74
C LEU A 508 -20.81 -2.11 9.29
N VAL A 509 -20.11 -1.56 10.36
CA VAL A 509 -18.68 -1.78 10.90
C VAL A 509 -18.33 -1.46 12.44
N SER A 510 -17.33 -2.10 13.13
CA SER A 510 -17.09 -2.41 14.61
C SER A 510 -16.73 -1.41 15.75
N ALA A 511 -17.25 -1.72 16.98
CA ALA A 511 -16.85 -1.44 18.40
C ALA A 511 -17.90 -0.85 19.43
N ASP A 512 -17.55 -0.42 20.67
CA ASP A 512 -18.42 -0.31 21.90
C ASP A 512 -19.41 0.87 21.97
N PHE A 513 -20.41 0.88 22.87
CA PHE A 513 -21.80 1.36 22.74
C PHE A 513 -22.50 1.99 24.00
N ASP A 514 -22.22 1.61 25.27
CA ASP A 514 -22.74 2.37 26.46
C ASP A 514 -21.96 2.33 27.80
N ASN A 515 -20.62 2.46 27.81
CA ASN A 515 -19.77 2.71 29.00
C ASN A 515 -18.99 1.55 29.61
N ASP A 516 -18.72 0.53 28.82
CA ASP A 516 -18.79 -0.76 29.45
C ASP A 516 -17.81 -1.85 29.02
N HIS A 517 -16.91 -1.54 28.05
CA HIS A 517 -15.92 -2.39 27.35
C HIS A 517 -16.34 -3.16 26.07
N LYS A 518 -17.16 -2.57 25.23
CA LYS A 518 -18.51 -3.08 25.00
C LYS A 518 -19.28 -2.91 23.59
N LEU A 519 -19.21 -3.75 22.51
CA LEU A 519 -20.22 -4.69 21.81
C LEU A 519 -21.63 -4.81 22.29
N ASP A 520 -22.17 -3.65 22.16
CA ASP A 520 -23.95 -2.21 20.43
C ASP A 520 -24.03 -2.45 18.81
N LEU A 521 -23.29 -1.84 17.87
CA LEU A 521 -23.59 -1.74 16.40
C LEU A 521 -24.52 -0.51 16.11
N ALA A 522 -24.85 -0.02 14.87
CA ALA A 522 -25.71 1.20 14.67
C ALA A 522 -26.24 1.59 13.22
N ILE A 523 -27.55 1.73 12.93
CA ILE A 523 -27.98 1.29 11.55
C ILE A 523 -29.37 1.39 10.87
N ALA A 524 -29.50 0.87 9.65
CA ALA A 524 -29.28 1.59 8.43
C ALA A 524 -29.84 1.05 7.10
N ASN A 525 -30.80 1.84 6.65
CA ASN A 525 -32.12 1.49 6.18
C ASN A 525 -32.42 2.33 4.90
N PHE A 526 -32.03 2.05 3.64
CA PHE A 526 -32.10 2.93 2.42
C PHE A 526 -33.42 3.57 1.98
N ASP A 527 -34.54 3.29 2.65
CA ASP A 527 -35.86 3.93 2.55
C ASP A 527 -36.30 4.64 3.88
N ASP A 528 -35.53 4.65 5.00
CA ASP A 528 -35.91 5.17 6.35
C ASP A 528 -35.11 6.26 7.16
N ASN A 529 -34.36 7.24 6.59
CA ASN A 529 -33.60 8.35 7.23
C ASN A 529 -33.48 8.28 8.73
N THR A 530 -32.39 7.70 9.15
CA THR A 530 -32.22 7.21 10.49
C THR A 530 -30.76 7.38 10.84
N ILE A 531 -30.49 7.22 12.10
CA ILE A 531 -29.26 6.91 12.78
C ILE A 531 -29.84 6.22 14.05
N SER A 532 -29.22 5.18 14.59
CA SER A 532 -30.01 3.99 14.94
C SER A 532 -29.35 3.01 15.90
N LEU A 533 -29.98 2.70 17.05
CA LEU A 533 -29.20 2.43 18.27
C LEU A 533 -29.74 1.40 19.27
N LEU A 534 -29.39 0.14 19.08
CA LEU A 534 -29.90 -1.09 19.71
C LEU A 534 -29.04 -1.65 20.91
N ARG A 535 -28.66 -0.94 21.97
CA ARG A 535 -27.73 -1.41 23.06
C ARG A 535 -28.00 -2.76 23.78
N GLY A 536 -27.06 -3.38 24.54
CA GLY A 536 -26.99 -4.84 24.90
C GLY A 536 -26.33 -5.59 26.12
N ASN A 537 -26.89 -6.74 26.53
CA ASN A 537 -26.52 -7.47 27.79
C ASN A 537 -25.55 -8.65 27.59
N GLY A 538 -25.00 -8.80 26.41
CA GLY A 538 -23.92 -9.71 26.19
C GLY A 538 -24.16 -11.09 25.60
N ASP A 539 -25.29 -11.26 24.85
CA ASP A 539 -25.84 -12.37 24.01
C ASP A 539 -27.39 -12.62 24.09
N GLY A 540 -28.35 -11.73 23.71
CA GLY A 540 -29.76 -11.93 24.20
C GLY A 540 -31.06 -11.18 23.78
N SER A 541 -31.78 -10.39 24.59
CA SER A 541 -33.14 -9.77 24.31
C SER A 541 -33.24 -8.39 23.63
N PHE A 542 -32.18 -7.62 23.70
CA PHE A 542 -32.03 -6.28 23.20
C PHE A 542 -33.03 -5.31 23.93
N ARG A 543 -32.60 -4.06 24.11
CA ARG A 543 -33.38 -2.91 24.53
C ARG A 543 -34.36 -2.52 23.41
N THR A 544 -35.05 -1.39 23.50
CA THR A 544 -36.05 -0.98 22.48
C THR A 544 -35.52 0.05 21.46
N GLN A 545 -34.30 0.59 21.60
CA GLN A 545 -33.38 1.21 20.60
C GLN A 545 -33.57 2.53 19.81
N ILE A 546 -32.53 3.37 19.67
CA ILE A 546 -32.67 4.83 19.53
C ILE A 546 -32.67 5.43 18.11
N LYS A 547 -33.59 6.39 17.96
CA LYS A 547 -33.95 7.21 16.80
C LYS A 547 -33.05 8.45 16.64
N TYR A 548 -32.35 8.61 15.53
CA TYR A 548 -31.64 9.84 15.18
C TYR A 548 -31.96 10.25 13.74
N ALA A 549 -32.46 11.47 13.55
CA ALA A 549 -32.86 11.98 12.24
C ALA A 549 -31.72 12.78 11.60
N VAL A 550 -31.66 12.74 10.27
CA VAL A 550 -30.47 13.08 9.46
C VAL A 550 -30.86 13.12 7.96
N PRO A 551 -30.11 13.70 6.99
CA PRO A 551 -30.57 14.01 5.66
C PRO A 551 -32.04 14.30 5.40
N PRO A 552 -32.66 13.74 4.34
CA PRO A 552 -32.89 12.30 4.39
C PRO A 552 -31.96 11.18 3.78
N GLY A 553 -30.89 11.34 2.93
CA GLY A 553 -30.09 10.22 2.30
C GLY A 553 -28.54 9.94 2.43
N PRO A 554 -28.09 9.14 3.44
CA PRO A 554 -26.36 8.64 4.33
C PRO A 554 -25.22 7.64 3.78
N TYR A 555 -25.31 6.92 2.66
CA TYR A 555 -24.85 5.50 2.35
C TYR A 555 -23.77 4.62 3.02
N SER A 556 -22.62 5.08 3.54
CA SER A 556 -21.60 4.14 4.08
C SER A 556 -20.79 4.74 5.23
N ILE A 557 -19.93 4.00 5.95
CA ILE A 557 -19.37 4.49 7.22
C ILE A 557 -18.17 3.68 7.79
N ILE A 558 -17.47 4.27 8.77
CA ILE A 558 -16.04 4.09 9.15
C ILE A 558 -15.52 4.47 10.59
N SER A 559 -14.94 3.54 11.36
CA SER A 559 -14.71 3.61 12.82
C SER A 559 -13.58 4.53 13.28
N SER A 560 -13.87 5.71 13.87
CA SER A 560 -12.80 6.57 14.43
C SER A 560 -13.16 7.66 15.45
N ASP A 561 -12.24 7.89 16.41
CA ASP A 561 -12.21 8.95 17.43
C ASP A 561 -11.96 10.35 16.80
N PHE A 562 -12.98 10.93 16.17
CA PHE A 562 -12.85 12.17 15.40
C PHE A 562 -12.69 13.43 16.28
N ASN A 563 -13.18 13.41 17.52
CA ASN A 563 -12.86 14.43 18.52
C ASN A 563 -11.68 14.09 19.43
N SER A 564 -10.92 13.04 19.08
CA SER A 564 -9.69 12.59 19.74
C SER A 564 -9.82 12.45 21.25
N ASP A 565 -11.01 12.10 21.73
CA ASP A 565 -11.34 12.10 23.14
C ASP A 565 -11.85 10.80 23.79
N ASN A 566 -12.07 9.63 23.18
CA ASN A 566 -12.46 8.31 23.79
C ASN A 566 -13.94 7.93 24.21
N LYS A 567 -14.95 8.08 23.35
CA LYS A 567 -16.33 7.53 23.47
C LYS A 567 -17.11 7.16 22.14
N MET A 568 -16.91 5.98 21.52
CA MET A 568 -17.26 5.56 20.13
C MET A 568 -18.30 6.39 19.38
N ASP A 569 -17.69 7.23 18.52
CA ASP A 569 -18.05 9.23 16.48
C ASP A 569 -18.38 8.98 14.91
N LEU A 570 -19.44 9.59 14.35
CA LEU A 570 -20.02 9.13 13.07
C LEU A 570 -19.34 9.71 11.85
N ALA A 571 -19.27 8.96 10.75
CA ALA A 571 -18.85 9.54 9.47
C ALA A 571 -19.43 8.80 8.27
N VAL A 572 -20.45 9.41 7.68
CA VAL A 572 -21.64 8.79 7.09
C VAL A 572 -21.79 9.23 5.64
N ALA A 573 -21.61 8.41 4.60
CA ALA A 573 -21.49 8.80 3.18
C ALA A 573 -22.80 8.98 2.35
N ASN A 574 -23.54 10.07 2.59
CA ASN A 574 -24.88 10.47 2.09
C ASN A 574 -25.13 10.43 0.57
N GLN A 575 -25.45 9.24 0.00
CA GLN A 575 -25.61 8.99 -1.44
C GLN A 575 -26.36 10.10 -2.19
N LYS A 576 -27.67 10.27 -1.97
CA LYS A 576 -28.46 11.11 -2.88
C LYS A 576 -28.61 12.55 -2.36
N ASP A 577 -27.99 12.87 -1.21
CA ASP A 577 -27.76 14.24 -0.74
C ASP A 577 -26.52 14.79 -1.40
N ASN A 578 -25.53 13.89 -1.56
CA ASN A 578 -24.15 14.19 -1.87
C ASN A 578 -23.51 14.93 -0.66
N THR A 579 -23.69 14.38 0.55
CA THR A 579 -23.11 14.88 1.83
C THR A 579 -22.47 13.76 2.65
N VAL A 580 -21.88 14.10 3.79
CA VAL A 580 -21.45 13.18 4.84
C VAL A 580 -21.96 13.66 6.19
N SER A 581 -22.60 12.81 6.99
CA SER A 581 -23.00 13.17 8.36
C SER A 581 -21.94 12.78 9.40
N VAL A 582 -21.82 13.60 10.44
CA VAL A 582 -20.98 13.35 11.61
C VAL A 582 -21.77 13.78 12.83
N LEU A 583 -21.95 12.88 13.77
CA LEU A 583 -22.55 13.15 15.07
C LEU A 583 -21.52 12.65 16.09
N LEU A 584 -21.55 13.19 17.31
CA LEU A 584 -20.54 12.90 18.34
C LEU A 584 -21.19 12.29 19.58
N GLY A 585 -20.43 11.51 20.35
CA GLY A 585 -20.90 10.94 21.62
C GLY A 585 -21.23 12.02 22.65
N ASN A 586 -21.92 11.73 23.75
CA ASN A 586 -22.41 12.78 24.67
C ASN A 586 -22.48 12.52 26.21
N GLY A 587 -22.56 11.31 26.78
CA GLY A 587 -22.63 10.00 26.16
C GLY A 587 -23.27 8.98 27.10
N ALA A 588 -23.94 7.99 26.52
CA ALA A 588 -24.77 6.99 27.20
C ALA A 588 -25.24 5.84 26.27
N GLY A 589 -24.60 5.70 25.10
CA GLY A 589 -25.25 5.22 23.90
C GLY A 589 -26.29 6.24 23.43
N ASP A 590 -25.86 7.48 23.14
CA ASP A 590 -26.73 8.57 22.66
C ASP A 590 -25.98 9.71 21.93
N PHE A 591 -26.64 10.39 20.98
CA PHE A 591 -26.00 11.27 20.01
C PHE A 591 -26.24 12.76 20.09
N GLN A 592 -25.15 13.51 19.86
CA GLN A 592 -25.21 14.91 19.49
C GLN A 592 -25.93 15.11 18.14
N THR A 593 -26.33 16.36 17.88
CA THR A 593 -27.01 16.69 16.62
C THR A 593 -26.04 16.55 15.43
N PRO A 594 -26.50 16.00 14.30
CA PRO A 594 -25.71 15.85 13.09
C PRO A 594 -25.08 17.13 12.52
N THR A 595 -23.85 16.96 12.05
CA THR A 595 -23.02 17.93 11.31
C THR A 595 -22.73 17.39 9.91
N ASN A 596 -22.90 18.22 8.88
CA ASN A 596 -23.17 17.72 7.52
C ASN A 596 -22.20 18.33 6.51
N TYR A 597 -21.38 17.51 5.90
CA TYR A 597 -20.32 17.94 4.99
C TYR A 597 -20.63 17.52 3.56
N SER A 598 -20.94 18.43 2.64
CA SER A 598 -21.17 18.06 1.24
C SER A 598 -19.97 17.29 0.65
N VAL A 599 -20.22 16.09 0.09
CA VAL A 599 -19.25 15.23 -0.64
C VAL A 599 -19.58 15.19 -2.14
N GLY A 600 -18.85 14.38 -2.91
CA GLY A 600 -19.15 14.11 -4.31
C GLY A 600 -20.53 13.50 -4.51
N GLN A 601 -20.95 13.30 -5.76
CA GLN A 601 -22.28 12.76 -6.05
C GLN A 601 -22.38 11.24 -5.93
N MET A 602 -23.48 10.80 -5.32
CA MET A 602 -23.78 9.39 -5.11
C MET A 602 -22.74 8.65 -4.25
N PRO A 603 -22.26 9.19 -3.10
CA PRO A 603 -21.32 8.53 -2.20
C PRO A 603 -21.78 7.12 -1.82
N TRP A 604 -20.80 6.23 -1.83
CA TRP A 604 -20.99 4.78 -1.94
C TRP A 604 -20.05 4.01 -0.99
N SER A 605 -18.97 4.62 -0.53
CA SER A 605 -18.17 4.15 0.61
C SER A 605 -17.30 5.27 1.17
N LEU A 606 -16.68 5.02 2.31
CA LEU A 606 -15.57 5.83 2.81
C LEU A 606 -14.63 4.99 3.71
N ILE A 607 -13.52 5.56 4.15
CA ILE A 607 -12.62 5.08 5.26
C ILE A 607 -12.37 6.19 6.27
N SER A 608 -12.21 5.81 7.54
CA SER A 608 -11.73 6.67 8.61
C SER A 608 -10.28 6.33 8.86
N THR A 609 -9.40 7.31 8.76
CA THR A 609 -7.98 7.08 9.05
C THR A 609 -7.27 8.41 9.22
N GLU A 610 -6.13 8.36 9.88
CA GLU A 610 -5.11 9.40 9.86
C GLU A 610 -4.56 9.52 8.42
N LEU A 611 -4.65 10.67 7.72
CA LEU A 611 -4.09 10.84 6.35
C LEU A 611 -2.94 11.88 6.26
N ASP A 612 -2.64 12.63 7.31
CA ASP A 612 -1.68 13.76 7.25
C ASP A 612 -0.66 13.84 8.40
N ASN A 613 -0.64 12.84 9.29
CA ASN A 613 0.15 12.70 10.50
C ASN A 613 0.01 13.83 11.56
N ASP A 614 -1.09 14.61 11.55
CA ASP A 614 -1.45 15.52 12.65
C ASP A 614 -2.05 14.82 13.90
N ASN A 615 -2.22 13.49 13.83
CA ASN A 615 -2.75 12.54 14.81
C ASN A 615 -4.26 12.62 15.04
N LYS A 616 -5.02 13.00 14.00
CA LYS A 616 -6.48 13.02 14.00
C LYS A 616 -7.02 12.13 12.88
N LEU A 617 -8.29 11.78 13.00
CA LEU A 617 -8.90 10.80 12.10
C LEU A 617 -9.74 11.55 11.05
N ASP A 618 -9.30 11.43 9.79
CA ASP A 618 -9.92 11.99 8.59
C ASP A 618 -10.94 11.03 7.99
N LEU A 619 -11.80 11.54 7.09
CA LEU A 619 -12.77 10.74 6.32
C LEU A 619 -12.41 10.80 4.83
N ALA A 620 -12.29 9.67 4.14
CA ALA A 620 -12.04 9.65 2.69
C ALA A 620 -13.16 8.89 1.95
N VAL A 621 -13.99 9.60 1.18
CA VAL A 621 -15.34 9.19 0.71
C VAL A 621 -15.46 9.04 -0.79
N VAL A 622 -15.73 7.83 -1.29
CA VAL A 622 -15.91 7.58 -2.73
C VAL A 622 -17.34 7.80 -3.19
N SER A 623 -17.48 8.43 -4.36
CA SER A 623 -18.72 8.98 -4.92
C SER A 623 -19.02 8.48 -6.33
N TYR A 624 -20.02 7.60 -6.41
CA TYR A 624 -20.29 6.74 -7.56
C TYR A 624 -20.70 7.51 -8.83
N ALA A 625 -21.44 8.62 -8.73
CA ALA A 625 -21.97 9.31 -9.90
C ALA A 625 -21.00 10.34 -10.49
N ASP A 626 -20.22 11.04 -9.67
CA ASP A 626 -19.25 12.05 -10.13
C ASP A 626 -17.81 11.54 -10.23
N SER A 627 -17.58 10.24 -10.04
CA SER A 627 -16.27 9.60 -10.25
C SER A 627 -15.20 9.98 -9.21
N SER A 628 -15.62 10.52 -8.06
CA SER A 628 -14.74 11.22 -7.12
C SER A 628 -14.42 10.48 -5.81
N LEU A 629 -13.39 10.99 -5.15
CA LEU A 629 -13.05 10.79 -3.75
C LEU A 629 -13.13 12.15 -3.05
N SER A 630 -13.93 12.28 -2.00
CA SER A 630 -13.96 13.46 -1.13
C SER A 630 -13.23 13.15 0.17
N VAL A 631 -12.06 13.75 0.40
CA VAL A 631 -11.41 13.70 1.72
C VAL A 631 -11.86 14.88 2.56
N LEU A 632 -12.12 14.62 3.84
CA LEU A 632 -12.54 15.58 4.85
C LEU A 632 -11.55 15.44 6.01
N HIS A 633 -10.74 16.46 6.24
CA HIS A 633 -9.69 16.39 7.26
C HIS A 633 -10.22 16.75 8.64
N GLY A 634 -9.92 15.95 9.64
CA GLY A 634 -10.33 16.13 11.02
C GLY A 634 -9.66 17.35 11.63
N ASN A 635 -10.44 18.10 12.42
CA ASN A 635 -9.91 19.15 13.28
C ASN A 635 -9.55 18.63 14.68
N GLY A 636 -10.01 17.41 15.04
CA GLY A 636 -9.67 16.73 16.30
C GLY A 636 -10.61 17.13 17.43
N ASP A 637 -11.74 17.73 17.07
CA ASP A 637 -12.86 18.15 17.91
C ASP A 637 -14.20 17.58 17.38
N GLY A 638 -14.13 16.57 16.50
CA GLY A 638 -15.29 15.94 15.88
C GLY A 638 -15.78 16.70 14.65
N THR A 639 -15.13 17.81 14.31
CA THR A 639 -15.44 18.59 13.12
C THR A 639 -14.44 18.33 12.01
N PHE A 640 -14.90 18.51 10.78
CA PHE A 640 -14.12 18.32 9.59
C PHE A 640 -13.98 19.58 8.77
N GLN A 641 -12.88 19.67 8.04
CA GLN A 641 -12.64 20.72 7.06
C GLN A 641 -13.47 20.46 5.78
N PRO A 642 -13.79 21.51 4.99
CA PRO A 642 -14.49 21.35 3.73
C PRO A 642 -13.78 20.35 2.82
N ARG A 643 -14.55 19.55 2.08
CA ARG A 643 -13.98 18.45 1.29
C ARG A 643 -12.87 18.91 0.35
N LYS A 644 -11.86 18.07 0.20
CA LYS A 644 -10.91 18.08 -0.91
C LYS A 644 -11.30 16.96 -1.87
N THR A 645 -11.74 17.33 -3.07
CA THR A 645 -12.27 16.38 -4.06
C THR A 645 -11.13 15.94 -4.97
N TYR A 646 -10.69 14.70 -4.81
CA TYR A 646 -9.88 13.98 -5.78
C TYR A 646 -10.79 13.27 -6.75
N ILE A 647 -10.24 12.89 -7.89
CA ILE A 647 -10.96 12.11 -8.87
C ILE A 647 -10.17 10.85 -9.11
N VAL A 648 -10.91 9.76 -9.18
CA VAL A 648 -10.35 8.42 -9.19
C VAL A 648 -10.75 7.71 -10.48
N GLY A 649 -11.96 8.00 -10.98
CA GLY A 649 -12.51 7.54 -12.25
C GLY A 649 -13.87 6.89 -12.02
N LYS A 650 -14.51 6.36 -13.06
CA LYS A 650 -15.98 6.22 -13.05
C LYS A 650 -16.48 5.17 -12.07
N TYR A 651 -17.53 5.55 -11.36
CA TYR A 651 -18.31 4.68 -10.48
C TYR A 651 -17.55 4.13 -9.28
N PRO A 652 -16.82 4.95 -8.48
CA PRO A 652 -16.07 4.42 -7.37
C PRO A 652 -17.01 3.91 -6.29
N TYR A 653 -16.75 2.70 -5.83
CA TYR A 653 -17.71 1.88 -5.08
C TYR A 653 -17.18 1.50 -3.70
N CYS A 654 -15.87 1.54 -3.48
CA CYS A 654 -15.32 1.39 -2.15
C CYS A 654 -13.87 1.86 -2.04
N ILE A 655 -13.42 1.94 -0.80
CA ILE A 655 -12.12 2.43 -0.41
C ILE A 655 -11.59 1.66 0.80
N ALA A 656 -10.27 1.54 0.91
CA ALA A 656 -9.55 1.02 2.07
C ALA A 656 -8.23 1.79 2.24
N ALA A 657 -7.63 1.72 3.43
CA ALA A 657 -6.51 2.56 3.83
C ALA A 657 -5.33 1.74 4.35
N GLY A 658 -4.12 2.22 4.12
CA GLY A 658 -2.92 1.82 4.86
C GLY A 658 -1.65 2.40 4.25
N ASP A 659 -0.51 2.07 4.83
CA ASP A 659 0.81 2.54 4.38
C ASP A 659 1.35 1.62 3.26
N PHE A 660 1.14 1.98 1.99
CA PHE A 660 1.55 1.18 0.81
C PHE A 660 2.98 1.47 0.34
N ASN A 661 3.59 2.58 0.77
CA ASN A 661 4.94 3.00 0.38
C ASN A 661 6.02 2.84 1.48
N ASN A 662 5.62 2.55 2.73
CA ASN A 662 6.42 2.49 3.96
C ASN A 662 6.92 3.86 4.47
N ASP A 663 6.17 4.93 4.20
CA ASP A 663 6.46 6.30 4.64
C ASP A 663 5.87 6.67 6.02
N LYS A 664 4.96 5.82 6.55
CA LYS A 664 4.14 5.97 7.79
C LYS A 664 2.94 6.90 7.71
N ILE A 665 2.43 7.16 6.52
CA ILE A 665 1.26 8.00 6.23
C ILE A 665 0.25 7.10 5.53
N THR A 666 -1.05 7.39 5.70
CA THR A 666 -2.06 6.52 5.13
C THR A 666 -2.35 6.88 3.68
N ASP A 667 -1.94 5.99 2.80
CA ASP A 667 -2.40 5.90 1.43
C ASP A 667 -3.83 5.34 1.38
N VAL A 668 -4.54 5.62 0.28
CA VAL A 668 -5.89 5.08 0.07
C VAL A 668 -6.00 4.35 -1.26
N ALA A 669 -6.66 3.20 -1.24
CA ALA A 669 -6.92 2.38 -2.42
C ALA A 669 -8.43 2.34 -2.67
N ILE A 670 -8.85 2.50 -3.92
CA ILE A 670 -10.24 2.75 -4.31
C ILE A 670 -10.62 1.95 -5.53
N VAL A 671 -11.73 1.21 -5.47
CA VAL A 671 -12.30 0.56 -6.66
C VAL A 671 -13.17 1.46 -7.49
N LEU A 672 -13.11 1.28 -8.82
CA LEU A 672 -13.88 2.02 -9.82
C LEU A 672 -14.77 1.09 -10.64
N TYR A 673 -16.05 0.98 -10.26
CA TYR A 673 -17.01 0.00 -10.75
C TYR A 673 -16.93 -0.23 -12.27
N THR A 674 -17.72 0.35 -13.17
CA THR A 674 -17.66 -0.15 -14.57
C THR A 674 -16.30 0.00 -15.30
N ASN A 675 -15.29 0.60 -14.64
CA ASN A 675 -14.01 1.02 -15.15
C ASN A 675 -12.86 0.00 -15.10
N GLN A 676 -13.03 -1.21 -14.54
CA GLN A 676 -11.93 -2.22 -14.52
C GLN A 676 -10.66 -1.67 -13.83
N LEU A 677 -10.82 -1.01 -12.69
CA LEU A 677 -9.73 -0.25 -12.07
C LEU A 677 -9.78 -0.26 -10.55
N VAL A 678 -8.60 -0.33 -9.95
CA VAL A 678 -8.31 0.32 -8.67
C VAL A 678 -7.40 1.49 -8.87
N THR A 679 -7.79 2.55 -8.20
CA THR A 679 -7.03 3.76 -8.03
C THR A 679 -6.43 3.75 -6.65
N VAL A 680 -5.12 3.62 -6.58
CA VAL A 680 -4.35 3.97 -5.39
C VAL A 680 -4.05 5.46 -5.45
N LEU A 681 -4.07 6.13 -4.30
CA LEU A 681 -3.61 7.49 -4.09
C LEU A 681 -2.73 7.46 -2.83
N LEU A 682 -1.41 7.64 -2.99
CA LEU A 682 -0.48 7.62 -1.85
C LEU A 682 -0.52 8.95 -1.10
N GLY A 683 -0.59 8.93 0.23
CA GLY A 683 -0.79 10.07 1.14
C GLY A 683 0.45 10.93 1.33
N ASP A 684 0.26 12.16 1.85
CA ASP A 684 1.25 13.23 1.71
C ASP A 684 1.70 13.97 2.97
N GLY A 685 1.12 13.71 4.15
CA GLY A 685 1.45 14.51 5.36
C GLY A 685 1.06 15.99 5.24
N ASN A 686 0.26 16.34 4.23
CA ASN A 686 -0.04 17.68 3.75
C ASN A 686 -1.49 17.79 3.22
N ARG A 687 -2.37 16.85 3.61
CA ARG A 687 -3.81 16.76 3.34
C ARG A 687 -4.19 16.41 1.89
N SER A 688 -3.40 15.60 1.20
CA SER A 688 -3.52 15.21 -0.23
C SER A 688 -2.84 13.89 -0.59
N PHE A 689 -2.73 13.60 -1.90
CA PHE A 689 -2.10 12.39 -2.43
C PHE A 689 -1.22 12.67 -3.66
N SER A 690 -0.15 11.88 -3.89
CA SER A 690 0.91 12.07 -4.94
C SER A 690 0.66 11.46 -6.29
N SER A 691 -0.12 10.40 -6.31
CA SER A 691 -0.05 9.48 -7.44
C SER A 691 -1.31 8.67 -7.53
N GLN A 692 -2.09 9.02 -8.55
CA GLN A 692 -3.26 8.26 -8.94
C GLN A 692 -2.82 6.99 -9.69
N LEU A 693 -2.33 5.99 -8.95
CA LEU A 693 -1.80 4.75 -9.50
C LEU A 693 -2.95 3.80 -9.86
N ASN A 694 -3.28 3.80 -11.15
CA ASN A 694 -4.45 3.12 -11.72
C ASN A 694 -4.13 1.68 -12.20
N TYR A 695 -4.35 0.71 -11.33
CA TYR A 695 -4.19 -0.72 -11.57
C TYR A 695 -5.44 -1.33 -12.18
N THR A 696 -5.36 -1.90 -13.39
CA THR A 696 -6.57 -2.52 -13.98
C THR A 696 -6.79 -3.91 -13.45
N VAL A 697 -7.91 -3.97 -12.75
CA VAL A 697 -8.56 -5.10 -12.11
C VAL A 697 -9.73 -5.50 -13.03
N GLY A 698 -10.31 -6.67 -12.85
CA GLY A 698 -11.49 -7.06 -13.62
C GLY A 698 -12.65 -6.05 -13.57
N ARG A 699 -13.63 -6.20 -14.46
CA ARG A 699 -14.83 -5.38 -14.66
C ARG A 699 -15.60 -5.10 -13.38
N TYR A 700 -16.19 -3.90 -13.26
CA TYR A 700 -17.17 -3.47 -12.23
C TYR A 700 -16.69 -3.37 -10.74
N PRO A 701 -15.45 -3.00 -10.40
CA PRO A 701 -14.97 -3.17 -9.03
C PRO A 701 -15.72 -2.49 -7.86
N ALA A 702 -15.86 -3.22 -6.75
CA ALA A 702 -16.79 -2.98 -5.66
C ALA A 702 -16.28 -3.26 -4.22
N SER A 703 -14.95 -3.46 -3.99
CA SER A 703 -14.14 -2.77 -2.94
C SER A 703 -12.70 -3.31 -2.83
N VAL A 704 -12.10 -3.23 -1.65
CA VAL A 704 -10.71 -3.32 -1.31
C VAL A 704 -10.59 -3.53 0.22
N THR A 705 -9.47 -4.09 0.66
CA THR A 705 -9.01 -4.16 2.06
C THR A 705 -7.48 -4.15 2.02
N VAL A 706 -6.87 -3.87 3.16
CA VAL A 706 -5.45 -3.59 3.31
C VAL A 706 -4.89 -4.27 4.55
N ALA A 707 -3.67 -4.80 4.44
CA ALA A 707 -2.70 -5.05 5.52
C ALA A 707 -1.39 -5.61 4.93
N ASP A 708 -0.34 -5.78 5.73
CA ASP A 708 0.80 -6.62 5.37
C ASP A 708 0.39 -8.10 5.50
N PHE A 709 0.11 -8.74 4.38
CA PHE A 709 -0.05 -10.18 4.36
C PHE A 709 1.29 -10.82 4.00
N ASN A 710 1.97 -10.36 2.96
CA ASN A 710 3.23 -10.97 2.49
C ASN A 710 4.34 -11.10 3.57
N SER A 711 4.18 -10.49 4.75
CA SER A 711 5.11 -10.49 5.87
C SER A 711 6.47 -9.87 5.52
N ASP A 712 6.51 -9.07 4.46
CA ASP A 712 7.60 -8.17 4.09
C ASP A 712 7.46 -6.78 4.74
N ASN A 713 6.34 -6.55 5.44
CA ASN A 713 5.96 -5.33 6.16
C ASN A 713 5.54 -4.18 5.23
N GLN A 714 5.07 -4.47 4.00
CA GLN A 714 4.34 -3.52 3.17
C GLN A 714 2.85 -3.85 3.14
N SER A 715 2.00 -2.82 3.23
CA SER A 715 0.57 -2.98 3.06
C SER A 715 0.21 -3.41 1.63
N ASP A 716 -0.31 -4.62 1.49
CA ASP A 716 -0.88 -5.19 0.28
C ASP A 716 -2.38 -4.80 0.18
N LEU A 717 -2.93 -4.71 -1.04
CA LEU A 717 -4.38 -4.61 -1.26
C LEU A 717 -4.97 -5.97 -1.62
N ALA A 718 -6.21 -6.20 -1.20
CA ALA A 718 -7.19 -6.86 -2.04
C ALA A 718 -8.12 -5.82 -2.59
N VAL A 719 -8.75 -6.15 -3.69
CA VAL A 719 -9.55 -5.30 -4.56
C VAL A 719 -10.56 -6.15 -5.28
N VAL A 720 -11.67 -5.66 -5.80
CA VAL A 720 -12.68 -6.52 -6.43
C VAL A 720 -13.45 -5.85 -7.51
N ASN A 721 -13.92 -6.59 -8.53
CA ASN A 721 -14.57 -6.43 -9.85
C ASN A 721 -16.08 -6.95 -9.86
N TYR A 722 -17.18 -6.32 -10.37
CA TYR A 722 -18.54 -6.93 -10.61
C TYR A 722 -18.67 -7.77 -11.90
N ARG A 723 -18.02 -7.46 -13.03
CA ARG A 723 -18.15 -8.10 -14.37
C ARG A 723 -17.34 -9.38 -14.66
N ASP A 724 -16.42 -9.80 -13.79
CA ASP A 724 -15.19 -10.55 -14.12
C ASP A 724 -14.54 -11.70 -13.26
N ASP A 725 -15.21 -12.54 -12.48
CA ASP A 725 -14.64 -13.62 -11.64
C ASP A 725 -13.52 -13.30 -10.64
N THR A 726 -13.26 -12.01 -10.31
CA THR A 726 -11.98 -11.62 -9.71
C THR A 726 -11.88 -10.49 -8.65
N VAL A 727 -10.89 -10.65 -7.76
CA VAL A 727 -10.19 -9.84 -6.79
C VAL A 727 -9.06 -9.43 -7.66
N ASN A 728 -8.42 -8.37 -7.23
CA ASN A 728 -7.00 -8.36 -7.36
C ASN A 728 -6.30 -8.23 -6.03
N LEU A 729 -5.34 -9.11 -5.75
CA LEU A 729 -4.29 -8.67 -4.86
C LEU A 729 -3.45 -7.70 -5.64
N LEU A 730 -2.92 -6.77 -4.90
CA LEU A 730 -1.89 -5.89 -5.35
C LEU A 730 -0.88 -5.96 -4.23
N PHE A 731 0.28 -6.58 -4.47
CA PHE A 731 1.31 -6.63 -3.45
C PHE A 731 2.04 -5.29 -3.41
N GLY A 732 2.28 -4.76 -2.21
CA GLY A 732 2.98 -3.50 -2.06
C GLY A 732 4.38 -3.53 -2.68
N ASN A 733 4.90 -2.38 -3.07
CA ASN A 733 6.35 -2.15 -3.11
C ASN A 733 6.64 -0.97 -2.20
N THR A 734 7.88 -0.83 -1.74
CA THR A 734 8.37 0.29 -0.90
C THR A 734 8.47 1.63 -1.67
N ASN A 735 7.48 1.92 -2.51
CA ASN A 735 7.23 3.17 -3.21
C ASN A 735 5.73 3.38 -3.51
N GLY A 736 4.83 2.60 -2.88
CA GLY A 736 3.37 2.69 -3.03
C GLY A 736 2.82 2.24 -4.37
N SER A 737 3.69 2.09 -5.37
CA SER A 737 3.31 1.42 -6.59
C SER A 737 3.11 -0.05 -6.27
N PHE A 738 1.97 -0.60 -6.65
CA PHE A 738 1.69 -2.00 -6.50
C PHE A 738 2.35 -2.86 -7.57
N GLN A 739 2.71 -4.08 -7.21
CA GLN A 739 3.15 -5.12 -8.14
C GLN A 739 1.98 -5.51 -9.08
N THR A 740 2.25 -6.26 -10.16
CA THR A 740 1.33 -6.32 -11.32
C THR A 740 0.08 -7.15 -11.05
N GLN A 741 -0.89 -6.47 -10.44
CA GLN A 741 -2.15 -6.94 -9.89
C GLN A 741 -2.62 -8.34 -10.31
N THR A 742 -2.78 -9.16 -9.29
CA THR A 742 -2.58 -10.67 -9.31
C THR A 742 -4.11 -10.99 -9.04
N SER A 743 -4.78 -11.86 -9.81
CA SER A 743 -6.25 -11.97 -9.83
C SER A 743 -6.76 -13.37 -9.62
N TYR A 744 -7.67 -13.66 -8.68
CA TYR A 744 -8.19 -15.02 -8.46
C TYR A 744 -9.61 -15.01 -7.89
N THR A 745 -10.69 -15.33 -8.61
CA THR A 745 -11.31 -16.67 -8.71
C THR A 745 -11.78 -17.25 -7.28
N VAL A 746 -13.14 -17.30 -6.98
CA VAL A 746 -14.15 -17.92 -5.99
C VAL A 746 -15.63 -17.94 -6.56
N GLY A 747 -16.71 -18.26 -5.78
CA GLY A 747 -18.16 -18.58 -6.11
C GLY A 747 -19.26 -17.50 -6.38
N ASN A 748 -19.58 -17.15 -7.65
CA ASN A 748 -20.62 -16.24 -8.29
C ASN A 748 -20.82 -14.64 -8.57
N TYR A 749 -20.72 -13.47 -7.87
CA TYR A 749 -21.16 -12.02 -8.22
C TYR A 749 -20.91 -10.89 -7.09
N PRO A 750 -19.90 -10.98 -6.19
CA PRO A 750 -19.69 -10.36 -4.83
C PRO A 750 -19.86 -8.83 -4.45
N ALA A 751 -19.63 -8.29 -3.22
CA ALA A 751 -19.54 -6.85 -2.75
C ALA A 751 -19.17 -6.40 -1.24
N SER A 752 -18.72 -7.19 -0.18
CA SER A 752 -17.87 -6.75 1.03
C SER A 752 -17.17 -7.69 2.04
N MET A 753 -15.96 -7.31 2.63
CA MET A 753 -14.74 -7.97 3.32
C MET A 753 -14.16 -7.20 4.55
N ILE A 754 -13.20 -7.76 5.38
CA ILE A 754 -12.01 -7.08 6.04
C ILE A 754 -10.73 -7.98 6.26
N SER A 755 -10.04 -8.04 7.45
CA SER A 755 -8.86 -8.88 7.85
C SER A 755 -8.49 -8.96 9.38
N ILE A 756 -7.64 -9.93 9.82
CA ILE A 756 -7.33 -10.41 11.22
C ILE A 756 -6.33 -11.61 11.14
N ASP A 757 -5.87 -12.21 12.24
CA ASP A 757 -5.44 -13.62 12.28
C ASP A 757 -6.52 -14.39 13.04
N LEU A 758 -7.28 -15.24 12.36
CA LEU A 758 -8.39 -15.99 12.97
C LEU A 758 -7.91 -17.32 13.59
N ASN A 759 -6.64 -17.60 13.38
CA ASN A 759 -6.09 -18.93 13.35
C ASN A 759 -5.06 -19.14 14.46
N ALA A 760 -4.55 -18.05 15.02
CA ALA A 760 -3.48 -17.98 16.00
C ALA A 760 -2.14 -18.60 15.56
N ASP A 761 -1.78 -18.52 14.27
CA ASP A 761 -0.39 -18.67 13.77
C ASP A 761 0.26 -17.37 13.29
N THR A 762 -0.40 -16.23 13.53
CA THR A 762 0.13 -14.86 13.43
C THR A 762 0.44 -14.35 12.03
N LYS A 763 -0.17 -14.92 10.99
CA LYS A 763 -0.17 -14.30 9.64
C LYS A 763 -1.59 -14.25 9.09
N LEU A 764 -1.83 -13.32 8.18
CA LEU A 764 -3.15 -12.74 8.11
C LEU A 764 -4.18 -13.55 7.34
N ASP A 765 -5.28 -13.67 8.06
CA ASP A 765 -6.57 -14.07 7.62
C ASP A 765 -7.38 -12.81 7.25
N LEU A 766 -8.45 -12.99 6.48
CA LEU A 766 -8.97 -11.97 5.59
C LEU A 766 -10.17 -12.53 4.84
N VAL A 767 -11.03 -11.74 4.20
CA VAL A 767 -12.46 -12.04 4.16
C VAL A 767 -13.12 -12.11 2.70
N VAL A 768 -13.66 -13.27 2.13
CA VAL A 768 -14.58 -13.78 0.98
C VAL A 768 -16.17 -14.31 0.96
N THR A 769 -17.28 -13.74 1.57
CA THR A 769 -18.83 -13.68 1.43
C THR A 769 -19.45 -13.56 -0.06
N ASN A 770 -20.78 -13.72 -0.43
CA ASN A 770 -21.53 -13.21 -1.65
C ASN A 770 -22.84 -13.79 -2.27
N GLN A 771 -23.90 -12.97 -2.54
CA GLN A 771 -25.26 -13.27 -3.14
C GLN A 771 -25.43 -14.51 -4.14
N HIS A 772 -25.07 -15.82 -4.07
CA HIS A 772 -25.62 -16.87 -5.02
C HIS A 772 -25.72 -18.33 -4.68
N ASN A 773 -24.58 -18.91 -4.44
CA ASN A 773 -24.18 -20.29 -4.23
C ASN A 773 -24.98 -21.00 -3.16
N ASN A 774 -25.65 -20.17 -2.40
CA ASN A 774 -26.35 -20.43 -1.19
C ASN A 774 -25.46 -21.32 -0.30
N SER A 775 -24.22 -20.83 -0.23
CA SER A 775 -22.87 -21.33 0.16
C SER A 775 -22.12 -20.37 1.08
N VAL A 776 -20.91 -20.60 1.60
CA VAL A 776 -20.01 -19.48 1.99
C VAL A 776 -18.43 -19.70 1.78
N CYS A 777 -17.51 -18.93 1.11
CA CYS A 777 -15.99 -18.97 0.91
C CYS A 777 -14.76 -18.13 1.67
N THR A 778 -13.54 -18.63 2.15
CA THR A 778 -12.28 -18.27 2.98
C THR A 778 -10.84 -18.80 2.64
N MET A 779 -9.68 -18.35 3.26
CA MET A 779 -8.25 -18.43 2.79
C MET A 779 -6.93 -18.38 3.75
N ILE A 780 -6.44 -19.39 4.53
CA ILE A 780 -5.41 -19.38 5.69
C ILE A 780 -4.18 -18.48 5.69
N GLY A 781 -3.96 -17.69 6.73
CA GLY A 781 -2.67 -17.14 7.19
C GLY A 781 -1.38 -17.89 6.83
N ASN A 782 -0.41 -17.19 6.21
CA ASN A 782 0.89 -17.73 5.81
C ASN A 782 2.14 -16.78 5.88
N GLY A 783 2.21 -15.60 5.22
CA GLY A 783 3.38 -14.65 4.95
C GLY A 783 4.42 -14.63 3.73
N ASN A 784 4.12 -14.51 2.37
CA ASN A 784 5.01 -14.11 1.18
C ASN A 784 4.69 -14.50 -0.36
N GLY A 785 3.46 -14.75 -0.85
CA GLY A 785 3.02 -15.05 -2.30
C GLY A 785 2.52 -16.45 -2.90
N THR A 786 1.41 -17.17 -2.52
CA THR A 786 1.09 -18.68 -2.65
C THR A 786 -0.12 -19.29 -1.76
N PHE A 787 -1.20 -19.99 -2.18
CA PHE A 787 -2.48 -20.35 -1.43
C PHE A 787 -2.85 -21.85 -1.20
N GLN A 788 -3.93 -22.11 -0.41
CA GLN A 788 -4.81 -23.29 -0.66
C GLN A 788 -5.85 -22.96 -1.73
N ALA A 789 -7.13 -23.23 -1.47
CA ALA A 789 -8.23 -22.95 -2.34
C ALA A 789 -9.56 -23.10 -1.54
N PRO A 790 -10.68 -22.71 -2.14
CA PRO A 790 -12.07 -22.68 -1.67
C PRO A 790 -12.92 -23.77 -0.94
N LYS A 791 -12.88 -23.89 0.41
CA LYS A 791 -13.79 -24.74 1.28
C LYS A 791 -15.00 -24.18 2.13
N TYR A 792 -16.23 -24.17 1.63
CA TYR A 792 -17.39 -23.35 2.04
C TYR A 792 -17.87 -23.25 3.55
N PHE A 793 -18.85 -22.45 4.06
CA PHE A 793 -19.63 -22.60 5.36
C PHE A 793 -21.15 -22.26 5.29
N GLY A 794 -22.00 -22.27 6.36
CA GLY A 794 -23.49 -22.40 6.25
C GLY A 794 -24.45 -21.37 6.98
N VAL A 795 -25.55 -20.86 6.36
CA VAL A 795 -26.57 -19.84 6.87
C VAL A 795 -27.79 -19.45 5.94
N GLY A 796 -27.83 -18.48 4.98
CA GLY A 796 -28.95 -18.19 4.02
C GLY A 796 -29.01 -16.85 3.16
N GLU A 797 -29.19 -16.92 1.81
CA GLU A 797 -30.07 -16.15 0.85
C GLU A 797 -29.70 -14.87 -0.08
N LEU A 798 -28.51 -14.15 -0.06
CA LEU A 798 -27.93 -13.03 -0.92
C LEU A 798 -26.64 -12.12 -0.34
N PRO A 799 -26.01 -12.09 0.88
CA PRO A 799 -25.39 -10.84 1.57
C PRO A 799 -24.16 -9.88 1.17
N ARG A 800 -23.34 -9.16 2.09
CA ARG A 800 -22.13 -8.16 1.85
C ARG A 800 -21.10 -7.54 2.97
N SER A 801 -20.14 -8.07 3.84
CA SER A 801 -19.05 -7.28 4.67
C SER A 801 -18.45 -7.80 6.03
N ILE A 802 -17.27 -7.36 6.59
CA ILE A 802 -16.79 -7.80 7.97
C ILE A 802 -16.14 -6.86 9.03
N THR A 803 -15.93 -7.45 10.23
CA THR A 803 -15.00 -7.25 11.36
C THR A 803 -14.82 -8.57 12.15
N SER A 804 -14.22 -8.62 13.35
CA SER A 804 -13.72 -9.85 14.00
C SER A 804 -13.11 -9.70 15.43
N ALA A 805 -13.51 -10.48 16.45
CA ALA A 805 -12.80 -10.75 17.74
C ALA A 805 -13.27 -12.05 18.50
N ASP A 806 -12.92 -12.32 19.75
CA ASP A 806 -13.27 -13.59 20.44
C ASP A 806 -14.78 -13.66 20.72
N PHE A 807 -15.68 -13.85 19.73
CA PHE A 807 -17.14 -13.76 19.97
C PHE A 807 -17.72 -14.73 21.00
N SER A 808 -16.85 -15.46 21.70
CA SER A 808 -17.06 -15.97 23.03
C SER A 808 -15.66 -16.18 23.75
N ASN A 809 -15.42 -16.58 25.03
CA ASN A 809 -14.12 -16.47 25.79
C ASN A 809 -12.98 -17.56 25.75
N ASP A 810 -13.21 -18.82 25.35
CA ASP A 810 -12.20 -19.86 25.04
C ASP A 810 -11.18 -19.55 23.91
N THR A 811 -11.06 -18.28 23.47
CA THR A 811 -9.93 -17.73 22.68
C THR A 811 -9.82 -18.21 21.23
N LYS A 812 -10.94 -18.66 20.66
CA LYS A 812 -11.14 -19.00 19.26
C LYS A 812 -12.13 -18.03 18.64
N LEU A 813 -12.41 -18.23 17.37
CA LEU A 813 -12.60 -17.10 16.50
C LEU A 813 -13.49 -17.56 15.26
N ASP A 814 -14.78 -17.16 15.14
CA ASP A 814 -15.85 -17.41 14.11
C ASP A 814 -15.95 -16.31 13.04
N LEU A 815 -17.11 -16.01 12.36
CA LEU A 815 -17.42 -14.91 11.40
C LEU A 815 -18.91 -14.73 11.10
N ALA A 816 -19.33 -13.80 10.17
CA ALA A 816 -20.67 -13.22 9.72
C ALA A 816 -21.19 -13.20 8.24
N VAL A 817 -22.52 -13.22 7.98
CA VAL A 817 -23.27 -13.24 6.65
C VAL A 817 -24.36 -12.13 6.64
N THR A 818 -25.50 -11.97 5.89
CA THR A 818 -26.51 -10.81 5.99
C THR A 818 -27.81 -10.60 5.11
N ASN A 819 -29.07 -10.76 5.59
CA ASN A 819 -30.27 -11.35 4.95
C ASN A 819 -31.52 -10.72 4.09
N TYR A 820 -31.56 -9.47 3.46
CA TYR A 820 -32.46 -8.72 2.50
C TYR A 820 -33.93 -9.13 2.07
N ASN A 821 -34.61 -10.23 2.46
CA ASN A 821 -36.05 -10.51 2.10
C ASN A 821 -36.88 -11.52 2.96
N GLY A 822 -36.35 -12.31 3.91
CA GLY A 822 -37.14 -13.37 4.61
C GLY A 822 -37.11 -13.38 6.14
N ALA A 823 -36.85 -12.23 6.77
CA ALA A 823 -36.91 -12.09 8.22
C ALA A 823 -36.00 -13.02 9.08
N SER A 824 -34.77 -13.39 8.69
CA SER A 824 -33.83 -14.21 9.47
C SER A 824 -32.31 -14.03 9.20
N ILE A 825 -31.50 -13.97 10.26
CA ILE A 825 -30.06 -13.65 10.43
C ILE A 825 -29.26 -14.87 10.99
N SER A 826 -28.05 -14.80 11.60
CA SER A 826 -27.28 -15.93 12.23
C SER A 826 -26.12 -15.45 13.16
N VAL A 827 -24.94 -16.10 13.50
CA VAL A 827 -24.59 -17.20 14.48
C VAL A 827 -23.61 -18.40 14.16
N LEU A 828 -22.24 -18.35 14.07
CA LEU A 828 -21.37 -19.46 13.55
C LEU A 828 -20.36 -20.36 14.35
N LEU A 829 -19.95 -20.17 15.60
CA LEU A 829 -19.29 -21.20 16.46
C LEU A 829 -17.92 -21.80 15.99
N SER A 830 -16.77 -21.36 16.54
CA SER A 830 -15.36 -21.73 16.27
C SER A 830 -14.70 -22.75 17.24
N ASN A 831 -13.71 -23.52 16.78
CA ASN A 831 -13.57 -24.97 17.10
C ASN A 831 -12.18 -25.67 17.11
N GLY A 832 -11.16 -25.27 16.32
CA GLY A 832 -10.27 -26.15 15.52
C GLY A 832 -9.90 -25.59 14.12
N ASP A 833 -9.71 -26.38 13.07
CA ASP A 833 -9.09 -26.02 11.75
C ASP A 833 -9.22 -24.70 10.96
N GLY A 834 -10.16 -23.79 11.19
CA GLY A 834 -10.58 -22.85 10.15
C GLY A 834 -12.02 -22.94 9.66
N THR A 835 -12.86 -23.76 10.29
CA THR A 835 -14.17 -24.33 9.92
C THR A 835 -15.37 -24.01 10.87
N PHE A 836 -16.60 -24.42 10.53
CA PHE A 836 -17.94 -23.95 10.97
C PHE A 836 -19.13 -24.92 10.67
N GLU A 837 -20.39 -24.48 10.90
CA GLU A 837 -21.41 -25.26 11.63
C GLU A 837 -22.71 -25.93 11.04
N ALA A 838 -23.97 -25.46 11.41
CA ALA A 838 -25.39 -25.86 11.05
C ALA A 838 -26.60 -24.94 11.54
N ALA A 839 -27.24 -24.05 10.72
CA ALA A 839 -28.15 -22.88 11.08
C ALA A 839 -29.67 -23.05 11.45
N THR A 840 -30.43 -21.95 11.71
CA THR A 840 -31.54 -21.79 12.75
C THR A 840 -32.98 -21.17 12.19
N ASN A 841 -35.20 -21.75 12.32
CA ASN A 841 -36.62 -21.52 11.70
C ASN A 841 -37.54 -20.26 12.10
N TYR A 842 -37.67 -19.20 11.25
CA TYR A 842 -37.78 -17.77 11.67
C TYR A 842 -39.00 -16.98 11.11
N GLU A 843 -39.26 -16.92 9.78
CA GLU A 843 -39.96 -15.83 9.02
C GLU A 843 -41.18 -15.06 9.64
N VAL A 844 -41.27 -13.71 9.48
CA VAL A 844 -42.47 -12.89 9.85
C VAL A 844 -42.88 -11.64 9.01
N GLY A 845 -41.99 -10.68 8.68
CA GLY A 845 -42.39 -9.24 8.60
C GLY A 845 -42.06 -8.44 7.31
N SER A 846 -41.41 -7.28 7.45
CA SER A 846 -40.69 -6.45 6.42
C SER A 846 -39.44 -5.77 7.02
N GLY A 847 -38.20 -5.94 6.50
CA GLY A 847 -36.96 -5.35 7.08
C GLY A 847 -35.45 -5.43 6.55
N PRO A 848 -34.43 -6.24 6.97
CA PRO A 848 -32.95 -5.87 6.99
C PRO A 848 -31.77 -5.80 5.86
N TRP A 849 -30.60 -5.05 6.02
CA TRP A 849 -29.26 -5.08 5.25
C TRP A 849 -27.96 -4.50 6.00
N SER A 850 -27.38 -5.03 7.13
CA SER A 850 -25.93 -5.13 7.58
C SER A 850 -25.44 -5.76 9.02
N ILE A 851 -24.18 -5.77 9.61
CA ILE A 851 -23.81 -5.93 11.13
C ILE A 851 -22.43 -5.29 11.81
N ILE A 852 -21.98 -5.44 13.15
CA ILE A 852 -20.65 -5.07 13.97
C ILE A 852 -20.29 -5.86 15.29
N SER A 853 -19.30 -5.40 16.12
CA SER A 853 -19.11 -5.56 17.63
C SER A 853 -17.92 -4.85 18.50
N ALA A 854 -17.94 -4.66 19.90
CA ALA A 854 -16.96 -4.92 21.06
C ALA A 854 -17.11 -5.46 22.67
N ASP A 855 -18.05 -5.66 23.75
CA ASP A 855 -19.52 -5.88 24.41
C ASP A 855 -21.01 -5.13 24.88
N PHE A 856 -21.48 -3.81 24.98
CA PHE A 856 -22.70 -2.82 25.23
C PHE A 856 -23.83 -2.86 26.34
N ASN A 857 -23.57 -2.92 27.66
CA ASN A 857 -24.47 -2.55 28.83
C ASN A 857 -23.84 -2.66 30.28
N ASN A 858 -22.56 -3.01 30.41
CA ASN A 858 -21.73 -3.26 31.62
C ASN A 858 -21.70 -4.67 32.25
N ASP A 859 -21.92 -5.73 31.45
CA ASP A 859 -21.92 -7.14 31.90
C ASP A 859 -20.67 -8.00 31.60
N LYS A 860 -19.69 -7.56 30.78
CA LYS A 860 -18.47 -8.34 30.42
C LYS A 860 -18.75 -9.66 29.70
N LYS A 861 -19.88 -9.71 29.01
CA LYS A 861 -20.28 -10.58 27.89
C LYS A 861 -20.97 -9.67 26.87
N LEU A 862 -21.11 -10.13 25.63
CA LEU A 862 -20.95 -9.33 24.43
C LEU A 862 -22.20 -9.44 23.40
N ASP A 863 -22.80 -8.46 22.67
CA ASP A 863 -23.95 -8.62 21.66
C ASP A 863 -24.14 -7.61 20.43
N LEU A 864 -25.35 -7.32 19.85
CA LEU A 864 -25.64 -7.14 18.38
C LEU A 864 -26.80 -6.17 17.77
N VAL A 865 -26.55 -4.92 17.24
CA VAL A 865 -27.45 -3.87 16.57
C VAL A 865 -27.48 -3.79 14.98
N VAL A 866 -28.65 -3.81 14.28
CA VAL A 866 -28.80 -3.92 12.79
C VAL A 866 -29.98 -3.15 12.01
N THR A 867 -30.04 -3.05 10.64
CA THR A 867 -30.61 -2.14 9.53
C THR A 867 -31.84 -2.50 8.55
N ASN A 868 -32.92 -1.74 8.15
CA ASN A 868 -34.14 -2.26 7.43
C ASN A 868 -34.89 -1.65 6.21
N TYR A 869 -36.13 -2.18 5.86
CA TYR A 869 -37.24 -2.22 4.80
C TYR A 869 -38.68 -2.22 5.38
N PHE A 870 -39.55 -1.39 4.80
CA PHE A 870 -41.00 -1.13 5.00
C PHE A 870 -41.70 -1.12 6.39
N VAL A 871 -41.28 -1.74 7.51
CA VAL A 871 -42.13 -1.74 8.75
C VAL A 871 -42.12 -0.46 9.57
N PHE A 872 -41.12 0.43 9.39
CA PHE A 872 -40.89 1.60 10.26
C PHE A 872 -40.48 1.24 11.72
N THR A 873 -39.36 0.53 11.96
CA THR A 873 -38.79 0.24 13.30
C THR A 873 -37.23 0.37 13.34
N ILE A 874 -36.46 -0.22 14.28
CA ILE A 874 -34.97 -0.56 14.23
C ILE A 874 -34.74 -1.68 15.37
N SER A 875 -33.87 -2.76 15.40
CA SER A 875 -34.16 -4.09 16.13
C SER A 875 -33.07 -5.00 16.81
N VAL A 876 -33.34 -5.51 18.04
CA VAL A 876 -32.37 -5.59 19.18
C VAL A 876 -32.30 -7.00 19.92
N LEU A 877 -31.15 -7.63 20.37
CA LEU A 877 -30.93 -8.80 21.33
C LEU A 877 -29.68 -8.84 22.36
N LEU A 878 -29.41 -8.67 23.74
CA LEU A 878 -29.63 -8.61 25.31
C LEU A 878 -29.18 -9.83 26.21
N GLY A 879 -27.97 -10.39 26.15
CA GLY A 879 -27.43 -11.43 27.10
C GLY A 879 -28.08 -12.84 27.24
N TYR A 880 -27.32 -13.84 27.64
CA TYR A 880 -27.68 -15.19 28.10
C TYR A 880 -26.46 -15.80 28.84
N GLY A 881 -25.39 -16.11 28.10
CA GLY A 881 -24.00 -16.14 28.56
C GLY A 881 -23.12 -17.24 27.96
N ASN A 882 -23.26 -17.62 26.67
CA ASN A 882 -22.84 -18.97 26.24
C ASN A 882 -22.73 -19.32 24.75
N GLY A 883 -23.45 -18.64 23.86
CA GLY A 883 -23.87 -19.28 22.62
C GLY A 883 -25.40 -19.32 22.45
N SER A 884 -26.16 -18.29 22.87
CA SER A 884 -27.60 -18.14 22.57
C SER A 884 -27.99 -16.64 22.49
N PHE A 885 -29.03 -16.24 21.76
CA PHE A 885 -29.66 -14.91 21.94
C PHE A 885 -31.15 -15.09 22.28
N GLN A 886 -31.71 -14.16 23.06
CA GLN A 886 -33.14 -13.97 23.32
C GLN A 886 -33.77 -13.16 22.12
N THR A 887 -34.61 -12.15 22.36
CA THR A 887 -35.58 -11.59 21.37
C THR A 887 -36.09 -10.19 21.78
N SER A 888 -36.69 -9.26 21.00
CA SER A 888 -36.46 -8.67 19.66
C SER A 888 -37.28 -7.36 19.51
N THR A 889 -36.68 -6.18 19.53
CA THR A 889 -37.28 -5.09 20.35
C THR A 889 -37.04 -3.68 19.71
N ASP A 890 -37.95 -2.66 19.55
CA ASP A 890 -37.76 -1.63 18.46
C ASP A 890 -38.27 -0.11 18.50
N TYR A 891 -37.46 0.94 18.14
CA TYR A 891 -37.81 2.36 17.78
C TYR A 891 -37.14 3.04 16.48
N THR A 892 -37.82 3.22 15.30
CA THR A 892 -37.54 3.94 13.97
C THR A 892 -36.90 5.36 13.85
N VAL A 893 -36.83 5.96 12.63
CA VAL A 893 -37.26 7.38 12.38
C VAL A 893 -38.53 7.54 11.47
N GLY A 894 -38.57 7.71 10.14
CA GLY A 894 -37.55 7.62 9.07
C GLY A 894 -37.70 8.51 7.80
N ARG A 895 -37.43 8.04 6.54
CA ARG A 895 -37.08 8.90 5.35
C ARG A 895 -36.04 8.55 4.21
N TYR A 896 -35.41 7.36 4.12
CA TYR A 896 -34.23 6.83 3.31
C TYR A 896 -32.75 6.73 3.88
N LEU A 897 -32.25 5.72 4.70
CA LEU A 897 -30.92 5.38 5.45
C LEU A 897 -29.77 4.36 4.86
N ALA A 898 -28.72 3.76 5.55
CA ALA A 898 -27.73 2.65 5.12
C ALA A 898 -26.52 1.95 5.99
N SER A 899 -25.57 2.49 6.86
CA SER A 899 -24.58 1.73 7.77
C SER A 899 -23.97 2.24 9.14
N VAL A 900 -23.34 1.48 10.11
CA VAL A 900 -22.53 1.97 11.33
C VAL A 900 -21.03 1.90 11.34
N ILE A 901 -20.44 2.76 12.17
CA ILE A 901 -19.16 2.57 12.87
C ILE A 901 -19.02 3.00 14.34
N ALA A 902 -17.95 2.53 14.96
CA ALA A 902 -17.58 2.80 16.34
C ALA A 902 -16.06 2.97 16.43
N VAL A 903 -15.48 4.10 16.87
CA VAL A 903 -14.16 3.97 17.57
C VAL A 903 -14.05 4.75 18.86
N ASP A 904 -13.95 6.09 18.97
CA ASP A 904 -13.94 6.64 20.35
C ASP A 904 -14.19 8.15 20.58
N PHE A 905 -15.39 8.74 20.54
CA PHE A 905 -15.71 10.19 20.61
C PHE A 905 -15.85 11.06 21.95
N ASN A 906 -15.24 10.88 23.17
CA ASN A 906 -15.38 11.72 24.44
C ASN A 906 -15.12 11.14 25.91
N ARG A 907 -14.17 10.23 26.09
CA ARG A 907 -13.38 9.72 27.29
C ARG A 907 -13.97 9.01 28.50
N ASP A 908 -15.27 8.85 28.72
CA ASP A 908 -15.71 7.85 29.74
C ASP A 908 -15.76 6.41 29.20
N MET A 909 -15.74 6.26 27.86
CA MET A 909 -15.53 5.02 27.11
C MET A 909 -16.61 3.95 27.31
N ASN A 910 -17.87 4.06 26.89
CA ASN A 910 -18.87 5.02 26.38
C ASN A 910 -18.69 5.66 25.04
N MET A 911 -17.83 5.12 24.23
CA MET A 911 -18.29 4.09 23.34
C MET A 911 -19.84 4.28 23.07
N ASP A 912 -20.25 5.08 22.04
CA ASP A 912 -21.59 5.75 21.85
C ASP A 912 -22.55 5.43 20.60
N LEU A 913 -22.27 5.57 19.25
CA LEU A 913 -23.03 5.07 17.99
C LEU A 913 -22.98 5.85 16.62
N ALA A 914 -22.42 5.30 15.51
CA ALA A 914 -22.47 5.95 14.16
C ALA A 914 -23.31 5.36 13.03
N ILE A 915 -23.97 6.08 12.07
CA ILE A 915 -24.97 5.47 11.13
C ILE A 915 -25.26 6.13 9.70
N ALA A 916 -25.47 5.43 8.53
CA ALA A 916 -25.18 5.96 7.15
C ALA A 916 -25.96 5.52 5.78
N ASN A 917 -26.96 6.02 4.94
CA ASN A 917 -28.03 7.16 4.63
C ASN A 917 -28.52 6.69 3.08
N GLN A 918 -29.65 7.08 2.40
CA GLN A 918 -29.83 7.07 0.90
C GLN A 918 -30.84 7.94 0.05
N TRP A 919 -31.86 8.70 0.48
CA TRP A 919 -32.57 9.72 -0.39
C TRP A 919 -33.19 10.91 0.37
N ASP A 920 -33.50 12.10 -0.21
CA ASP A 920 -32.92 13.36 0.34
C ASP A 920 -33.78 14.63 0.58
N ASN A 921 -33.25 15.76 1.13
CA ASN A 921 -31.87 16.20 1.54
C ASN A 921 -31.74 16.62 3.03
N MET A 922 -30.58 16.51 3.74
CA MET A 922 -30.38 17.37 4.95
C MET A 922 -30.02 18.68 4.37
N THR A 923 -30.84 19.68 4.68
CA THR A 923 -30.41 20.86 5.43
C THR A 923 -28.92 21.20 5.30
N GLN A 924 -28.45 21.31 4.05
CA GLN A 924 -27.18 21.92 3.72
C GLN A 924 -27.32 23.31 4.31
N THR A 925 -26.46 23.66 5.25
CA THR A 925 -26.59 24.94 5.94
C THR A 925 -26.03 26.01 5.01
N SER A 926 -26.84 26.35 3.99
CA SER A 926 -26.41 27.11 2.83
C SER A 926 -26.41 28.60 3.15
N TYR A 927 -25.30 29.05 3.73
CA TYR A 927 -25.04 30.47 3.96
C TYR A 927 -25.13 31.22 2.62
N THR A 928 -26.09 32.14 2.51
CA THR A 928 -26.30 32.95 1.31
C THR A 928 -25.25 34.06 1.28
N VAL A 929 -24.02 33.72 0.86
CA VAL A 929 -22.85 34.62 0.87
C VAL A 929 -23.01 35.87 0.01
N GLY A 930 -23.86 35.83 -1.02
CA GLY A 930 -24.14 36.93 -1.94
C GLY A 930 -24.35 36.44 -3.37
N ASN A 931 -24.51 37.36 -4.32
CA ASN A 931 -24.66 37.02 -5.74
C ASN A 931 -23.30 37.09 -6.45
N TYR A 932 -23.01 36.04 -7.23
CA TYR A 932 -21.75 35.89 -7.98
C TYR A 932 -20.50 36.01 -7.08
N PRO A 933 -20.30 35.09 -6.12
CA PRO A 933 -19.04 35.00 -5.38
C PRO A 933 -17.87 34.72 -6.33
N ALA A 934 -16.69 35.28 -6.05
CA ALA A 934 -15.57 35.31 -7.00
C ALA A 934 -14.21 34.84 -6.47
N SER A 935 -13.94 35.04 -5.18
CA SER A 935 -12.74 34.58 -4.49
C SER A 935 -13.05 34.45 -3.00
N MET A 936 -12.34 33.55 -2.32
CA MET A 936 -12.48 33.33 -0.89
C MET A 936 -11.12 33.03 -0.26
N ILE A 937 -11.01 33.35 1.03
CA ILE A 937 -9.88 33.01 1.90
C ILE A 937 -10.40 32.55 3.27
N SER A 938 -9.57 31.78 3.97
CA SER A 938 -9.82 31.27 5.32
C SER A 938 -8.78 31.84 6.28
N ILE A 939 -9.23 32.60 7.29
CA ILE A 939 -8.38 33.27 8.28
C ILE A 939 -9.12 33.39 9.61
N ASP A 940 -8.40 33.36 10.72
CA ASP A 940 -8.96 33.70 12.03
C ASP A 940 -9.18 35.24 12.09
N LEU A 941 -10.44 35.69 12.25
CA LEU A 941 -10.78 37.12 12.33
C LEU A 941 -11.07 37.60 13.76
N ASN A 942 -11.08 36.71 14.75
CA ASN A 942 -11.55 36.98 16.11
C ASN A 942 -10.56 36.54 17.22
N ALA A 943 -9.44 35.94 16.83
CA ALA A 943 -8.42 35.30 17.67
C ALA A 943 -8.94 34.16 18.57
N ASP A 944 -10.01 33.47 18.16
CA ASP A 944 -10.56 32.29 18.87
C ASP A 944 -9.92 30.95 18.44
N THR A 945 -8.91 31.01 17.56
CA THR A 945 -8.12 29.91 16.98
C THR A 945 -8.82 29.07 15.92
N LYS A 946 -10.03 29.43 15.50
CA LYS A 946 -10.73 28.82 14.35
C LYS A 946 -10.53 29.65 13.09
N LEU A 947 -10.61 29.02 11.93
CA LEU A 947 -10.55 29.71 10.65
C LEU A 947 -11.97 30.14 10.22
N ASP A 948 -12.20 31.45 10.19
CA ASP A 948 -13.38 32.07 9.62
C ASP A 948 -13.28 32.12 8.09
N LEU A 949 -14.41 32.31 7.40
CA LEU A 949 -14.45 32.46 5.95
C LEU A 949 -14.73 33.90 5.52
N VAL A 950 -14.01 34.34 4.50
CA VAL A 950 -14.16 35.64 3.84
C VAL A 950 -14.36 35.43 2.35
N VAL A 951 -15.42 36.03 1.76
CA VAL A 951 -15.81 35.81 0.35
C VAL A 951 -16.11 37.13 -0.36
N THR A 952 -15.53 37.35 -1.55
CA THR A 952 -15.86 38.49 -2.43
C THR A 952 -17.10 38.19 -3.26
N ASN A 953 -18.04 39.14 -3.36
CA ASN A 953 -19.31 38.99 -4.09
C ASN A 953 -19.46 40.08 -5.15
N GLN A 954 -19.31 39.71 -6.44
CA GLN A 954 -19.24 40.64 -7.55
C GLN A 954 -20.50 41.49 -7.69
N HIS A 955 -21.68 40.88 -7.76
CA HIS A 955 -22.93 41.62 -8.02
C HIS A 955 -23.47 42.39 -6.81
N ASN A 956 -22.86 42.22 -5.63
CA ASN A 956 -23.21 42.94 -4.41
C ASN A 956 -22.21 44.05 -4.07
N ASN A 957 -21.08 44.17 -4.78
CA ASN A 957 -19.97 45.07 -4.44
C ASN A 957 -19.57 44.97 -2.96
N SER A 958 -19.47 43.73 -2.45
CA SER A 958 -19.27 43.47 -1.03
C SER A 958 -18.36 42.27 -0.78
N VAL A 959 -17.60 42.32 0.31
CA VAL A 959 -17.07 41.14 0.98
C VAL A 959 -18.09 40.69 2.04
N CYS A 960 -18.30 39.39 2.20
CA CYS A 960 -18.96 38.86 3.40
C CYS A 960 -17.98 38.07 4.27
N THR A 961 -18.15 38.13 5.58
CA THR A 961 -17.45 37.28 6.55
C THR A 961 -18.43 36.37 7.29
N MET A 962 -17.94 35.19 7.65
CA MET A 962 -18.69 34.14 8.34
C MET A 962 -17.80 33.61 9.46
N VAL A 963 -18.14 33.96 10.70
CA VAL A 963 -17.38 33.57 11.90
C VAL A 963 -17.71 32.12 12.26
N ALA A 964 -16.70 31.29 12.48
CA ALA A 964 -16.85 29.86 12.79
C ALA A 964 -17.42 29.65 14.21
N ASN A 965 -18.38 28.74 14.34
CA ASN A 965 -18.87 28.33 15.66
C ASN A 965 -17.93 27.31 16.32
N GLY A 966 -17.19 26.52 15.51
CA GLY A 966 -16.36 25.40 16.00
C GLY A 966 -17.11 24.07 16.08
N ASN A 967 -18.13 23.89 15.24
CA ASN A 967 -18.89 22.65 15.07
C ASN A 967 -19.20 22.39 13.58
N GLY A 968 -18.29 22.75 12.68
CA GLY A 968 -18.53 22.77 11.22
C GLY A 968 -19.53 23.83 10.71
N THR A 969 -20.17 24.62 11.59
CA THR A 969 -21.11 25.69 11.21
C THR A 969 -20.55 27.10 11.44
N PHE A 970 -21.18 28.10 10.81
CA PHE A 970 -20.83 29.51 10.91
C PHE A 970 -21.98 30.36 11.48
N GLN A 971 -21.65 31.53 11.99
CA GLN A 971 -22.61 32.60 12.27
C GLN A 971 -23.19 33.17 10.97
N ALA A 972 -24.32 33.87 11.06
CA ALA A 972 -24.94 34.53 9.91
C ALA A 972 -23.97 35.52 9.23
N PRO A 973 -23.88 35.53 7.89
CA PRO A 973 -22.89 36.32 7.17
C PRO A 973 -23.03 37.82 7.42
N ARG A 974 -21.89 38.49 7.66
CA ARG A 974 -21.78 39.94 7.86
C ARG A 974 -21.18 40.56 6.58
N TYR A 975 -21.76 41.65 6.06
CA TYR A 975 -21.38 42.20 4.75
C TYR A 975 -20.71 43.57 4.89
N PHE A 976 -19.62 43.77 4.17
CA PHE A 976 -18.81 44.99 4.13
C PHE A 976 -18.70 45.47 2.68
N GLY A 977 -19.04 46.74 2.43
CA GLY A 977 -19.03 47.32 1.09
C GLY A 977 -17.61 47.60 0.58
N VAL A 978 -17.36 47.28 -0.69
CA VAL A 978 -16.09 47.51 -1.40
C VAL A 978 -16.36 48.15 -2.77
N GLY A 979 -15.36 48.28 -3.64
CA GLY A 979 -15.55 48.82 -4.99
C GLY A 979 -16.28 47.87 -5.96
N GLU A 980 -16.34 48.26 -7.24
CA GLU A 980 -17.16 47.56 -8.23
C GLU A 980 -16.58 46.23 -8.72
N LEU A 981 -17.43 45.19 -8.71
CA LEU A 981 -17.11 43.81 -9.09
C LEU A 981 -15.85 43.27 -8.36
N PRO A 982 -15.88 43.13 -7.03
CA PRO A 982 -14.74 42.62 -6.28
C PRO A 982 -14.37 41.22 -6.73
N ARG A 983 -13.10 41.00 -7.10
CA ARG A 983 -12.65 39.78 -7.79
C ARG A 983 -11.69 38.92 -6.96
N SER A 984 -10.58 39.48 -6.49
CA SER A 984 -9.56 38.76 -5.72
C SER A 984 -9.38 39.42 -4.34
N ILE A 985 -8.91 38.67 -3.35
CA ILE A 985 -8.69 39.13 -1.99
C ILE A 985 -7.41 38.52 -1.41
N THR A 986 -6.70 39.30 -0.60
CA THR A 986 -5.59 38.85 0.24
C THR A 986 -5.75 39.45 1.65
N SER A 987 -5.01 38.91 2.61
CA SER A 987 -5.15 39.25 4.03
C SER A 987 -3.80 39.24 4.74
N ALA A 988 -3.53 40.29 5.51
CA ALA A 988 -2.39 40.37 6.41
C ALA A 988 -2.59 41.49 7.42
N ASP A 989 -1.70 41.60 8.42
CA ASP A 989 -1.67 42.76 9.31
C ASP A 989 -1.02 43.95 8.57
N PHE A 990 -1.83 44.90 8.08
CA PHE A 990 -1.33 46.09 7.37
C PHE A 990 -1.05 47.27 8.32
N ASN A 991 -1.48 47.16 9.58
CA ASN A 991 -1.48 48.27 10.55
C ASN A 991 -0.59 48.04 11.79
N ASN A 992 -0.04 46.82 11.94
CA ASN A 992 0.77 46.31 13.03
C ASN A 992 0.06 46.22 14.40
N ASP A 993 -1.27 46.02 14.44
CA ASP A 993 -2.05 45.78 15.67
C ASP A 993 -2.33 44.30 15.99
N THR A 994 -1.71 43.38 15.24
CA THR A 994 -1.77 41.91 15.35
C THR A 994 -3.06 41.24 14.88
N LYS A 995 -3.94 41.96 14.19
CA LYS A 995 -5.12 41.39 13.51
C LYS A 995 -4.89 41.27 12.01
N LEU A 996 -5.68 40.43 11.35
CA LEU A 996 -5.64 40.28 9.89
C LEU A 996 -6.64 41.23 9.21
N ASP A 997 -6.09 42.23 8.53
CA ASP A 997 -6.80 43.16 7.64
C ASP A 997 -7.05 42.50 6.26
N LEU A 998 -7.86 43.14 5.39
CA LEU A 998 -8.20 42.63 4.05
C LEU A 998 -7.87 43.64 2.94
N ALA A 999 -7.33 43.14 1.83
CA ALA A 999 -7.15 43.91 0.60
C ALA A 999 -7.80 43.23 -0.61
N VAL A 1000 -8.70 43.94 -1.31
CA VAL A 1000 -9.62 43.40 -2.33
C VAL A 1000 -9.43 44.10 -3.68
N THR A 1001 -9.42 43.38 -4.81
CA THR A 1001 -9.39 44.00 -6.16
C THR A 1001 -10.79 44.32 -6.69
N ASN A 1002 -10.99 45.54 -7.18
CA ASN A 1002 -12.27 45.99 -7.75
C ASN A 1002 -12.20 46.00 -9.29
N TYR A 1003 -12.60 44.90 -9.92
CA TYR A 1003 -12.31 44.62 -11.33
C TYR A 1003 -12.81 45.71 -12.31
N ASN A 1004 -13.98 46.31 -12.05
CA ASN A 1004 -14.50 47.40 -12.88
C ASN A 1004 -14.01 48.80 -12.43
N GLY A 1005 -13.51 48.91 -11.19
CA GLY A 1005 -13.29 50.18 -10.49
C GLY A 1005 -11.87 50.75 -10.54
N ALA A 1006 -10.93 50.15 -11.28
CA ALA A 1006 -9.52 50.56 -11.37
C ALA A 1006 -8.88 50.88 -10.00
N SER A 1007 -9.23 50.08 -9.00
CA SER A 1007 -8.90 50.33 -7.60
C SER A 1007 -8.82 49.04 -6.79
N ILE A 1008 -8.22 49.12 -5.61
CA ILE A 1008 -8.33 48.12 -4.55
C ILE A 1008 -9.01 48.71 -3.32
N SER A 1009 -9.60 47.86 -2.48
CA SER A 1009 -10.25 48.26 -1.22
C SER A 1009 -9.49 47.72 0.01
N VAL A 1010 -8.98 48.67 0.80
CA VAL A 1010 -8.46 48.65 2.18
C VAL A 1010 -9.49 48.37 3.29
N LEU A 1011 -9.58 47.20 3.96
CA LEU A 1011 -10.45 47.04 5.14
C LEU A 1011 -9.65 46.64 6.38
N LEU A 1012 -9.68 47.47 7.43
CA LEU A 1012 -8.98 47.23 8.70
C LEU A 1012 -9.86 46.47 9.70
N SER A 1013 -9.28 45.53 10.43
CA SER A 1013 -10.00 44.59 11.30
C SER A 1013 -10.22 45.10 12.73
N ASN A 1014 -11.42 44.88 13.26
CA ASN A 1014 -11.71 45.10 14.68
C ASN A 1014 -11.24 43.94 15.58
N GLY A 1015 -11.00 42.75 15.01
CA GLY A 1015 -10.61 41.55 15.76
C GLY A 1015 -11.78 40.81 16.39
N ASP A 1016 -12.97 40.90 15.78
CA ASP A 1016 -14.22 40.23 16.21
C ASP A 1016 -15.04 39.70 15.02
N GLY A 1017 -14.41 39.55 13.85
CA GLY A 1017 -15.10 39.29 12.58
C GLY A 1017 -15.79 40.52 11.95
N THR A 1018 -15.51 41.75 12.41
CA THR A 1018 -15.95 43.00 11.78
C THR A 1018 -14.80 43.92 11.35
N PHE A 1019 -15.10 44.85 10.44
CA PHE A 1019 -14.14 45.74 9.79
C PHE A 1019 -14.57 47.21 9.85
N GLU A 1020 -13.60 48.10 9.73
CA GLU A 1020 -13.81 49.51 9.43
C GLU A 1020 -14.33 49.74 7.99
N ALA A 1021 -14.66 50.98 7.65
CA ALA A 1021 -15.13 51.35 6.31
C ALA A 1021 -14.00 51.25 5.27
N ALA A 1022 -14.29 50.62 4.12
CA ALA A 1022 -13.30 50.37 3.09
C ALA A 1022 -12.66 51.65 2.52
N THR A 1023 -11.33 51.72 2.53
CA THR A 1023 -10.54 52.81 1.94
C THR A 1023 -10.00 52.38 0.58
N ASN A 1024 -10.32 53.13 -0.48
CA ASN A 1024 -9.95 52.75 -1.84
C ASN A 1024 -8.63 53.40 -2.31
N TYR A 1025 -7.79 52.62 -2.98
CA TYR A 1025 -6.54 53.06 -3.61
C TYR A 1025 -6.59 52.83 -5.13
N GLU A 1026 -6.14 53.80 -5.92
CA GLU A 1026 -6.11 53.73 -7.38
C GLU A 1026 -5.00 52.78 -7.88
N VAL A 1027 -5.30 51.99 -8.93
CA VAL A 1027 -4.37 51.08 -9.63
C VAL A 1027 -4.72 51.04 -11.13
N GLY A 1028 -3.99 50.26 -11.93
CA GLY A 1028 -4.35 50.03 -13.34
C GLY A 1028 -5.74 49.39 -13.53
N SER A 1029 -6.29 49.46 -14.74
CA SER A 1029 -7.65 48.98 -15.00
C SER A 1029 -7.73 47.46 -15.18
N GLY A 1030 -8.83 46.89 -14.68
CA GLY A 1030 -9.04 45.44 -14.61
C GLY A 1030 -8.18 44.75 -13.55
N PRO A 1031 -8.10 45.22 -12.29
CA PRO A 1031 -7.27 44.57 -11.27
C PRO A 1031 -7.80 43.16 -10.96
N TRP A 1032 -7.00 42.16 -11.31
CA TRP A 1032 -7.42 40.76 -11.45
C TRP A 1032 -7.07 39.91 -10.23
N SER A 1033 -5.84 40.07 -9.73
CA SER A 1033 -5.28 39.37 -8.57
C SER A 1033 -4.41 40.32 -7.75
N ILE A 1034 -4.30 40.05 -6.44
CA ILE A 1034 -3.53 40.85 -5.47
C ILE A 1034 -2.71 39.93 -4.55
N ILE A 1035 -1.50 40.37 -4.19
CA ILE A 1035 -0.63 39.72 -3.19
C ILE A 1035 0.00 40.77 -2.26
N SER A 1036 0.39 40.35 -1.05
CA SER A 1036 1.07 41.16 -0.05
C SER A 1036 2.42 40.57 0.35
N ALA A 1037 3.47 41.40 0.40
CA ALA A 1037 4.80 41.06 0.92
C ALA A 1037 5.54 42.36 1.31
N ASP A 1038 6.70 42.26 1.96
CA ASP A 1038 7.61 43.40 2.07
C ASP A 1038 8.49 43.45 0.80
N PHE A 1039 8.32 44.48 -0.04
CA PHE A 1039 9.11 44.68 -1.27
C PHE A 1039 10.21 45.74 -1.09
N ASN A 1040 10.32 46.36 0.09
CA ASN A 1040 11.22 47.48 0.36
C ASN A 1040 12.16 47.27 1.57
N ASN A 1041 12.01 46.15 2.27
CA ASN A 1041 12.77 45.71 3.44
C ASN A 1041 12.65 46.63 4.69
N ASP A 1042 11.58 47.43 4.82
CA ASP A 1042 11.28 48.24 6.02
C ASP A 1042 10.38 47.57 7.07
N LYS A 1043 10.01 46.29 6.83
CA LYS A 1043 9.18 45.41 7.67
C LYS A 1043 7.70 45.77 7.73
N LYS A 1044 7.19 46.46 6.71
CA LYS A 1044 5.75 46.66 6.50
C LYS A 1044 5.34 45.86 5.27
N LEU A 1045 4.05 45.55 5.21
CA LEU A 1045 3.49 44.84 4.06
C LEU A 1045 3.03 45.83 3.00
N ASP A 1046 3.65 45.70 1.84
CA ASP A 1046 3.33 46.34 0.57
C ASP A 1046 2.34 45.45 -0.22
N LEU A 1047 1.76 46.00 -1.29
CA LEU A 1047 0.80 45.28 -2.16
C LEU A 1047 1.25 45.31 -3.63
N VAL A 1048 1.01 44.20 -4.34
CA VAL A 1048 1.19 44.08 -5.80
C VAL A 1048 -0.10 43.58 -6.44
N VAL A 1049 -0.53 44.24 -7.53
CA VAL A 1049 -1.81 44.00 -8.22
C VAL A 1049 -1.59 43.79 -9.72
N ASN A 1050 -2.19 42.75 -10.31
CA ASN A 1050 -2.17 42.51 -11.75
C ASN A 1050 -3.31 43.26 -12.47
N ASN A 1051 -3.01 44.08 -13.48
CA ASN A 1051 -4.01 44.90 -14.19
C ASN A 1051 -4.28 44.36 -15.60
N TYR A 1052 -5.36 43.59 -15.74
CA TYR A 1052 -5.67 42.77 -16.92
C TYR A 1052 -5.85 43.57 -18.22
N PHE A 1053 -6.44 44.78 -18.17
CA PHE A 1053 -6.76 45.55 -19.38
C PHE A 1053 -5.64 46.47 -19.89
N VAL A 1054 -4.68 46.82 -19.03
CA VAL A 1054 -3.55 47.72 -19.37
C VAL A 1054 -2.20 47.03 -19.42
N PHE A 1055 -2.13 45.74 -19.09
CA PHE A 1055 -0.92 44.91 -19.16
C PHE A 1055 0.20 45.46 -18.26
N THR A 1056 -0.18 45.94 -17.08
CA THR A 1056 0.73 46.39 -16.03
C THR A 1056 0.54 45.59 -14.74
N ILE A 1057 1.55 45.60 -13.89
CA ILE A 1057 1.38 45.39 -12.45
C ILE A 1057 1.49 46.73 -11.74
N SER A 1058 0.67 46.95 -10.70
CA SER A 1058 0.74 48.11 -9.80
C SER A 1058 1.36 47.71 -8.47
N VAL A 1059 2.38 48.43 -8.02
CA VAL A 1059 3.04 48.26 -6.71
C VAL A 1059 2.61 49.39 -5.77
N LEU A 1060 2.16 49.09 -4.56
CA LEU A 1060 1.75 50.08 -3.54
C LEU A 1060 2.51 49.83 -2.25
N LEU A 1061 3.28 50.81 -1.77
CA LEU A 1061 4.12 50.64 -0.59
C LEU A 1061 3.36 51.02 0.70
N GLY A 1062 3.44 50.18 1.72
CA GLY A 1062 2.73 50.34 2.98
C GLY A 1062 3.34 51.38 3.91
N TYR A 1063 2.51 52.19 4.56
CA TYR A 1063 2.94 53.03 5.69
C TYR A 1063 2.96 52.26 7.02
N GLY A 1064 2.43 51.04 7.07
CA GLY A 1064 2.44 50.16 8.25
C GLY A 1064 1.39 50.56 9.30
N ASN A 1065 0.36 51.27 8.87
CA ASN A 1065 -0.76 51.79 9.66
C ASN A 1065 -2.11 51.58 8.94
N GLY A 1066 -2.18 50.58 8.05
CA GLY A 1066 -3.34 50.31 7.20
C GLY A 1066 -3.44 51.15 5.92
N SER A 1067 -2.52 52.09 5.70
CA SER A 1067 -2.56 52.98 4.52
C SER A 1067 -1.34 52.83 3.59
N PHE A 1068 -1.54 53.15 2.30
CA PHE A 1068 -0.57 52.90 1.23
C PHE A 1068 -0.18 54.17 0.44
N GLN A 1069 1.00 54.12 -0.17
CA GLN A 1069 1.49 55.11 -1.13
C GLN A 1069 0.76 54.98 -2.49
N PRO A 1070 0.73 56.05 -3.31
CA PRO A 1070 0.23 55.98 -4.69
C PRO A 1070 0.93 54.89 -5.50
N SER A 1071 0.19 54.19 -6.38
CA SER A 1071 0.74 53.05 -7.10
C SER A 1071 1.87 53.42 -8.05
N ARG A 1072 2.78 52.46 -8.26
CA ARG A 1072 3.80 52.50 -9.30
C ARG A 1072 3.61 51.35 -10.28
N ASP A 1073 3.38 51.68 -11.54
CA ASP A 1073 3.07 50.70 -12.57
C ASP A 1073 4.31 50.23 -13.35
N TYR A 1074 4.33 48.93 -13.67
CA TYR A 1074 5.36 48.25 -14.47
C TYR A 1074 4.69 47.46 -15.60
N THR A 1075 5.10 47.68 -16.85
CA THR A 1075 4.56 46.95 -18.01
C THR A 1075 5.06 45.50 -18.05
N VAL A 1076 4.14 44.59 -18.36
CA VAL A 1076 4.35 43.14 -18.51
C VAL A 1076 3.64 42.65 -19.79
N GLY A 1077 3.41 41.34 -19.94
CA GLY A 1077 2.71 40.75 -21.09
C GLY A 1077 1.18 40.85 -20.98
N ARG A 1078 0.50 40.24 -21.95
CA ARG A 1078 -0.94 40.40 -22.18
C ARG A 1078 -1.79 39.32 -21.51
N TYR A 1079 -2.92 39.77 -20.95
CA TYR A 1079 -3.89 39.00 -20.16
C TYR A 1079 -3.22 38.23 -19.01
N LEU A 1080 -3.13 38.89 -17.86
CA LEU A 1080 -2.40 38.41 -16.69
C LEU A 1080 -3.27 37.45 -15.88
N ALA A 1081 -2.84 36.20 -15.74
CA ALA A 1081 -3.60 35.16 -15.04
C ALA A 1081 -3.20 35.03 -13.56
N SER A 1082 -1.89 34.97 -13.27
CA SER A 1082 -1.34 34.74 -11.93
C SER A 1082 -0.05 35.53 -11.70
N VAL A 1083 0.25 35.85 -10.42
CA VAL A 1083 1.50 36.47 -9.95
C VAL A 1083 1.95 35.82 -8.64
N ILE A 1084 3.25 35.61 -8.49
CA ILE A 1084 3.91 35.15 -7.26
C ILE A 1084 5.09 36.08 -6.90
N ALA A 1085 5.37 36.21 -5.60
CA ALA A 1085 6.51 36.96 -5.06
C ALA A 1085 7.45 36.01 -4.29
N VAL A 1086 8.69 35.89 -4.75
CA VAL A 1086 9.74 35.03 -4.16
C VAL A 1086 11.10 35.61 -4.51
N ASP A 1087 12.09 35.51 -3.63
CA ASP A 1087 13.50 35.83 -3.95
C ASP A 1087 14.12 34.71 -4.84
N PHE A 1088 14.14 34.92 -6.16
CA PHE A 1088 14.66 33.96 -7.15
C PHE A 1088 16.19 34.02 -7.31
N ASN A 1089 16.85 35.04 -6.76
CA ASN A 1089 18.26 35.32 -6.99
C ASN A 1089 19.13 35.24 -5.70
N ARG A 1090 18.49 35.16 -4.53
CA ARG A 1090 19.05 35.08 -3.18
C ARG A 1090 19.81 36.32 -2.72
N ASP A 1091 19.40 37.50 -3.16
CA ASP A 1091 19.90 38.80 -2.67
C ASP A 1091 19.09 39.39 -1.50
N MET A 1092 18.09 38.66 -1.00
CA MET A 1092 17.17 39.04 0.08
C MET A 1092 16.17 40.16 -0.30
N ASN A 1093 15.92 40.34 -1.60
CA ASN A 1093 14.82 41.16 -2.10
C ASN A 1093 13.76 40.26 -2.74
N MET A 1094 12.48 40.60 -2.58
CA MET A 1094 11.40 39.85 -3.23
C MET A 1094 11.37 40.18 -4.74
N ASP A 1095 11.57 39.17 -5.57
CA ASP A 1095 11.34 39.22 -7.02
C ASP A 1095 9.88 38.85 -7.34
N LEU A 1096 9.43 39.06 -8.58
CA LEU A 1096 8.09 38.69 -9.06
C LEU A 1096 8.14 37.79 -10.29
N ALA A 1097 7.21 36.84 -10.40
CA ALA A 1097 6.92 36.10 -11.63
C ALA A 1097 5.41 36.18 -11.97
N ILE A 1098 5.07 36.43 -13.24
CA ILE A 1098 3.70 36.70 -13.72
C ILE A 1098 3.39 35.88 -14.98
N ALA A 1099 2.24 35.17 -15.00
CA ALA A 1099 1.75 34.42 -16.15
C ALA A 1099 1.03 35.35 -17.16
N ASN A 1100 1.51 35.38 -18.41
CA ASN A 1100 0.94 36.20 -19.49
C ASN A 1100 0.19 35.27 -20.47
N GLN A 1101 -1.10 35.07 -20.23
CA GLN A 1101 -1.93 34.02 -20.84
C GLN A 1101 -1.98 34.11 -22.37
N TRP A 1102 -2.07 35.33 -22.93
CA TRP A 1102 -2.17 35.53 -24.38
C TRP A 1102 -0.83 35.36 -25.12
N ASP A 1103 0.27 35.64 -24.41
CA ASP A 1103 1.61 35.64 -24.99
C ASP A 1103 2.31 34.28 -24.86
N ASN A 1104 1.70 33.32 -24.13
CA ASN A 1104 2.25 31.98 -23.87
C ASN A 1104 3.64 32.05 -23.22
N MET A 1105 3.79 33.01 -22.30
CA MET A 1105 5.06 33.34 -21.64
C MET A 1105 4.84 33.64 -20.16
N VAL A 1106 5.90 33.51 -19.36
CA VAL A 1106 6.03 34.04 -18.00
C VAL A 1106 6.96 35.24 -18.00
N SER A 1107 6.57 36.33 -17.32
CA SER A 1107 7.38 37.53 -17.09
C SER A 1107 8.00 37.47 -15.69
N VAL A 1108 9.31 37.69 -15.56
CA VAL A 1108 10.03 37.70 -14.27
C VAL A 1108 10.71 39.05 -14.07
N LEU A 1109 10.46 39.70 -12.94
CA LEU A 1109 11.00 41.02 -12.58
C LEU A 1109 11.79 40.91 -11.28
N LEU A 1110 13.07 41.25 -11.30
CA LEU A 1110 13.90 41.20 -10.11
C LEU A 1110 13.74 42.47 -9.26
N GLY A 1111 13.74 42.32 -7.93
CA GLY A 1111 13.67 43.42 -6.98
C GLY A 1111 14.94 44.28 -6.97
N ASN A 1112 14.82 45.50 -6.43
CA ASN A 1112 15.96 46.36 -6.09
C ASN A 1112 16.01 46.69 -4.58
N GLY A 1113 15.25 45.97 -3.75
CA GLY A 1113 15.23 46.13 -2.29
C GLY A 1113 14.69 47.45 -1.76
N ASN A 1114 13.85 48.13 -2.53
CA ASN A 1114 13.35 49.48 -2.24
C ASN A 1114 11.94 49.75 -2.80
N GLY A 1115 11.13 48.70 -2.99
CA GLY A 1115 9.80 48.81 -3.59
C GLY A 1115 9.82 49.07 -5.10
N THR A 1116 10.94 48.82 -5.78
CA THR A 1116 11.08 49.01 -7.23
C THR A 1116 11.73 47.81 -7.91
N PHE A 1117 11.30 47.51 -9.13
CA PHE A 1117 11.74 46.35 -9.91
C PHE A 1117 12.60 46.72 -11.12
N GLN A 1118 13.38 45.73 -11.59
CA GLN A 1118 14.13 45.76 -12.85
C GLN A 1118 13.22 45.51 -14.07
N LEU A 1119 13.78 45.59 -15.28
CA LEU A 1119 13.04 45.26 -16.51
C LEU A 1119 12.71 43.75 -16.57
N SER A 1120 11.49 43.43 -16.99
CA SER A 1120 10.99 42.05 -17.07
C SER A 1120 11.75 41.18 -18.08
N ARG A 1121 12.17 39.98 -17.66
CA ARG A 1121 12.63 38.89 -18.54
C ARG A 1121 11.46 37.98 -18.87
N THR A 1122 11.38 37.46 -20.10
CA THR A 1122 10.25 36.60 -20.55
C THR A 1122 10.70 35.20 -20.94
N TYR A 1123 9.98 34.18 -20.46
CA TYR A 1123 10.25 32.75 -20.69
C TYR A 1123 9.05 32.12 -21.39
N ALA A 1124 9.27 31.35 -22.46
CA ALA A 1124 8.21 30.64 -23.18
C ALA A 1124 7.73 29.40 -22.41
N VAL A 1125 6.42 29.15 -22.48
CA VAL A 1125 5.74 27.99 -21.88
C VAL A 1125 4.71 27.44 -22.89
N GLY A 1126 3.83 26.53 -22.48
CA GLY A 1126 2.73 26.06 -23.32
C GLY A 1126 1.64 27.11 -23.51
N ARG A 1127 0.61 26.77 -24.29
CA ARG A 1127 -0.49 27.69 -24.61
C ARG A 1127 -1.41 27.95 -23.41
N SER A 1128 -1.80 29.22 -23.27
CA SER A 1128 -2.68 29.71 -22.21
C SER A 1128 -2.16 29.37 -20.79
N PRO A 1129 -0.99 29.90 -20.38
CA PRO A 1129 -0.47 29.70 -19.03
C PRO A 1129 -1.34 30.43 -18.01
N ASP A 1130 -1.85 29.67 -17.03
CA ASP A 1130 -2.94 30.12 -16.14
C ASP A 1130 -2.49 30.25 -14.67
N SER A 1131 -1.85 29.21 -14.12
CA SER A 1131 -1.32 29.20 -12.75
C SER A 1131 0.13 28.72 -12.66
N MET A 1132 0.81 29.14 -11.60
CA MET A 1132 2.25 28.93 -11.38
C MET A 1132 2.57 28.75 -9.90
N ILE A 1133 3.62 27.99 -9.61
CA ILE A 1133 4.26 27.89 -8.28
C ILE A 1133 5.78 27.80 -8.43
N ALA A 1134 6.53 28.21 -7.41
CA ALA A 1134 7.98 28.15 -7.37
C ALA A 1134 8.49 27.35 -6.16
N ALA A 1135 9.39 26.39 -6.41
CA ALA A 1135 10.04 25.56 -5.39
C ALA A 1135 11.31 24.90 -5.98
N ASP A 1136 12.10 24.20 -5.16
CA ASP A 1136 13.19 23.33 -5.63
C ASP A 1136 12.62 21.97 -5.99
N PHE A 1137 12.30 21.75 -7.28
CA PHE A 1137 11.68 20.52 -7.75
C PHE A 1137 12.69 19.44 -8.16
N ASN A 1138 13.99 19.73 -8.12
CA ASN A 1138 15.05 18.84 -8.61
C ASN A 1138 16.15 18.52 -7.56
N ASN A 1139 16.04 19.07 -6.35
CA ASN A 1139 16.97 18.95 -5.22
C ASN A 1139 18.42 19.41 -5.51
N ASP A 1140 18.57 20.50 -6.28
CA ASP A 1140 19.84 21.20 -6.49
C ASP A 1140 19.97 22.53 -5.72
N LYS A 1141 18.97 22.84 -4.89
CA LYS A 1141 18.89 24.01 -4.01
C LYS A 1141 18.79 25.32 -4.77
N LYS A 1142 18.01 25.33 -5.85
CA LYS A 1142 17.60 26.53 -6.59
C LYS A 1142 16.08 26.55 -6.78
N LEU A 1143 15.51 27.72 -6.99
CA LEU A 1143 14.07 27.85 -7.19
C LEU A 1143 13.73 27.68 -8.68
N ASP A 1144 13.03 26.60 -8.98
CA ASP A 1144 12.39 26.32 -10.26
C ASP A 1144 10.97 26.91 -10.29
N LEU A 1145 10.34 26.91 -11.46
CA LEU A 1145 8.97 27.39 -11.66
C LEU A 1145 8.15 26.34 -12.42
N ALA A 1146 7.06 25.86 -11.82
CA ALA A 1146 6.08 25.00 -12.48
C ALA A 1146 4.88 25.84 -12.98
N VAL A 1147 4.41 25.58 -14.20
CA VAL A 1147 3.41 26.40 -14.91
C VAL A 1147 2.43 25.50 -15.67
N ILE A 1148 1.13 25.57 -15.36
CA ILE A 1148 0.08 24.85 -16.10
C ILE A 1148 -0.38 25.61 -17.35
N ASN A 1149 -0.67 24.88 -18.42
CA ASN A 1149 -0.93 25.41 -19.76
C ASN A 1149 -2.29 24.90 -20.24
N PHE A 1150 -3.34 25.70 -20.03
CA PHE A 1150 -4.75 25.29 -20.11
C PHE A 1150 -5.12 24.68 -21.48
N ASP A 1151 -4.60 25.27 -22.55
CA ASP A 1151 -4.93 24.92 -23.94
C ASP A 1151 -4.11 23.73 -24.47
N ASP A 1152 -2.99 23.39 -23.82
CA ASP A 1152 -2.02 22.37 -24.26
C ASP A 1152 -2.03 21.10 -23.39
N GLN A 1153 -3.00 20.96 -22.46
CA GLN A 1153 -3.19 19.76 -21.63
C GLN A 1153 -1.88 19.30 -20.95
N SER A 1154 -1.12 20.27 -20.42
CA SER A 1154 0.23 20.00 -19.93
C SER A 1154 0.75 21.00 -18.91
N LEU A 1155 1.74 20.54 -18.14
CA LEU A 1155 2.55 21.35 -17.21
C LEU A 1155 3.95 21.57 -17.79
N SER A 1156 4.43 22.80 -17.73
CA SER A 1156 5.81 23.20 -18.06
C SER A 1156 6.59 23.45 -16.76
N LEU A 1157 7.70 22.74 -16.58
CA LEU A 1157 8.65 22.93 -15.49
C LEU A 1157 9.89 23.64 -16.00
N LEU A 1158 10.16 24.84 -15.48
CA LEU A 1158 11.27 25.72 -15.82
C LEU A 1158 12.33 25.70 -14.70
N LEU A 1159 13.54 25.17 -14.98
CA LEU A 1159 14.58 25.04 -13.95
C LEU A 1159 15.42 26.32 -13.79
N GLY A 1160 15.60 26.77 -12.55
CA GLY A 1160 16.22 28.06 -12.19
C GLY A 1160 17.73 27.99 -11.92
N ASP A 1161 18.42 29.13 -11.93
CA ASP A 1161 19.88 29.22 -11.78
C ASP A 1161 20.40 29.99 -10.55
N ASN A 1162 19.50 30.49 -9.68
CA ASN A 1162 19.78 31.44 -8.58
C ASN A 1162 20.38 32.79 -9.03
N ASN A 1163 20.23 33.22 -10.28
CA ASN A 1163 20.52 34.58 -10.76
C ASN A 1163 19.27 35.24 -11.40
N GLY A 1164 18.08 34.73 -11.06
CA GLY A 1164 16.83 35.10 -11.71
C GLY A 1164 16.79 34.72 -13.19
N VAL A 1165 17.37 33.58 -13.58
CA VAL A 1165 17.30 33.02 -14.94
C VAL A 1165 16.81 31.58 -14.90
N PHE A 1166 15.81 31.27 -15.74
CA PHE A 1166 15.36 29.91 -16.01
C PHE A 1166 15.96 29.42 -17.32
N SER A 1167 16.43 28.16 -17.35
CA SER A 1167 17.37 27.69 -18.39
C SER A 1167 17.04 26.34 -19.04
N PHE A 1168 16.12 25.56 -18.45
CA PHE A 1168 15.73 24.25 -18.96
C PHE A 1168 14.21 24.07 -18.80
N GLN A 1169 13.52 23.54 -19.82
CA GLN A 1169 12.08 23.30 -19.80
C GLN A 1169 11.78 21.82 -20.00
N SER A 1170 11.04 21.22 -19.07
CA SER A 1170 10.39 19.91 -19.23
C SER A 1170 8.87 20.10 -19.34
N ILE A 1171 8.20 19.22 -20.10
CA ILE A 1171 6.75 19.25 -20.32
C ILE A 1171 6.17 17.89 -19.92
N TYR A 1172 5.10 17.91 -19.11
CA TYR A 1172 4.37 16.74 -18.63
C TYR A 1172 2.92 16.79 -19.11
N PRO A 1173 2.34 15.67 -19.58
CA PRO A 1173 0.92 15.62 -19.92
C PRO A 1173 0.06 15.71 -18.65
N THR A 1174 -1.08 16.38 -18.77
CA THR A 1174 -2.15 16.41 -17.77
C THR A 1174 -3.46 15.96 -18.42
N GLY A 1175 -4.54 15.89 -17.65
CA GLY A 1175 -5.88 15.86 -18.19
C GLY A 1175 -6.28 17.19 -18.85
N THR A 1176 -7.53 17.26 -19.29
CA THR A 1176 -8.06 18.30 -20.18
C THR A 1176 -8.46 19.57 -19.41
N GLY A 1177 -7.84 20.70 -19.77
CA GLY A 1177 -8.07 22.01 -19.15
C GLY A 1177 -7.44 22.14 -17.75
N PRO A 1178 -6.12 21.96 -17.60
CA PRO A 1178 -5.46 22.14 -16.32
C PRO A 1178 -5.65 23.60 -15.84
N SER A 1179 -6.17 23.78 -14.63
CA SER A 1179 -6.77 25.05 -14.15
C SER A 1179 -6.29 25.53 -12.77
N ALA A 1180 -5.76 24.63 -11.94
CA ALA A 1180 -5.04 24.99 -10.73
C ALA A 1180 -3.82 24.08 -10.55
N LEU A 1181 -2.82 24.58 -9.81
CA LEU A 1181 -1.54 23.94 -9.57
C LEU A 1181 -1.14 24.12 -8.10
N LYS A 1182 -0.72 23.03 -7.45
CA LYS A 1182 -0.17 23.01 -6.07
C LYS A 1182 0.96 21.99 -5.95
N SER A 1183 1.80 22.16 -4.93
CA SER A 1183 2.85 21.23 -4.53
C SER A 1183 2.81 20.94 -3.04
N ALA A 1184 3.14 19.71 -2.67
CA ALA A 1184 3.34 19.21 -1.31
C ALA A 1184 4.23 17.95 -1.38
N ASP A 1185 4.57 17.33 -0.26
CA ASP A 1185 5.44 16.14 -0.18
C ASP A 1185 4.64 14.85 -0.38
N LEU A 1186 4.19 14.60 -1.61
CA LEU A 1186 2.92 13.88 -1.78
C LEU A 1186 2.92 12.36 -1.51
N ASN A 1187 4.08 11.79 -1.18
CA ASN A 1187 4.31 10.38 -0.81
C ASN A 1187 5.32 10.26 0.36
N ASN A 1188 5.51 11.36 1.09
CA ASN A 1188 6.43 11.59 2.21
C ASN A 1188 7.87 11.08 2.02
N ASP A 1189 8.34 10.94 0.78
CA ASP A 1189 9.76 10.66 0.50
C ASP A 1189 10.65 11.92 0.65
N ASN A 1190 10.06 13.03 1.13
CA ASN A 1190 10.63 14.33 1.45
C ASN A 1190 10.95 15.18 0.20
N LYS A 1191 10.08 15.12 -0.82
CA LYS A 1191 10.24 15.78 -2.13
C LYS A 1191 8.93 16.41 -2.60
N LEU A 1192 9.01 17.62 -3.16
CA LEU A 1192 7.83 18.34 -3.61
C LEU A 1192 7.29 17.80 -4.95
N ASP A 1193 6.12 17.20 -4.88
CA ASP A 1193 5.31 16.70 -6.00
C ASP A 1193 4.36 17.79 -6.54
N LEU A 1194 3.58 17.46 -7.58
CA LEU A 1194 2.65 18.39 -8.23
C LEU A 1194 1.24 17.80 -8.40
N VAL A 1195 0.22 18.53 -7.92
CA VAL A 1195 -1.21 18.28 -8.22
C VAL A 1195 -1.71 19.29 -9.26
N VAL A 1196 -2.43 18.81 -10.28
CA VAL A 1196 -3.08 19.63 -11.30
C VAL A 1196 -4.57 19.27 -11.42
N THR A 1197 -5.47 20.25 -11.35
CA THR A 1197 -6.93 20.03 -11.51
C THR A 1197 -7.38 20.22 -12.96
N ASN A 1198 -8.02 19.21 -13.55
CA ASN A 1198 -8.38 19.20 -14.97
C ASN A 1198 -9.87 19.49 -15.16
N PHE A 1199 -10.16 20.71 -15.62
CA PHE A 1199 -11.49 21.31 -15.63
C PHE A 1199 -12.54 20.57 -16.49
N TYR A 1200 -12.12 19.87 -17.55
CA TYR A 1200 -13.05 19.25 -18.50
C TYR A 1200 -13.21 17.74 -18.36
N ASP A 1201 -12.15 17.02 -17.96
CA ASP A 1201 -12.25 15.57 -17.73
C ASP A 1201 -12.97 15.25 -16.40
N SER A 1202 -13.23 16.29 -15.60
CA SER A 1202 -13.61 16.19 -14.20
C SER A 1202 -12.64 15.29 -13.45
N ASP A 1203 -11.32 15.41 -13.73
CA ASP A 1203 -10.25 14.63 -13.09
C ASP A 1203 -9.10 15.49 -12.54
N LEU A 1204 -8.11 14.84 -11.93
CA LEU A 1204 -6.85 15.49 -11.57
C LEU A 1204 -5.65 14.65 -12.00
N THR A 1205 -4.54 15.33 -12.32
CA THR A 1205 -3.25 14.69 -12.61
C THR A 1205 -2.33 14.92 -11.44
N VAL A 1206 -1.57 13.88 -11.08
CA VAL A 1206 -0.57 13.96 -10.03
C VAL A 1206 0.75 13.38 -10.49
N LEU A 1207 1.85 13.99 -10.06
CA LEU A 1207 3.19 13.76 -10.56
C LEU A 1207 4.18 13.56 -9.38
N LEU A 1208 4.65 12.32 -9.21
CA LEU A 1208 5.59 11.81 -8.18
C LEU A 1208 7.07 12.15 -8.45
N ASN A 1209 7.73 12.87 -7.54
CA ASN A 1209 9.08 13.42 -7.70
C ASN A 1209 10.19 12.39 -7.46
N ILE A 1210 10.63 11.71 -8.53
CA ILE A 1210 11.68 10.68 -8.49
C ILE A 1210 13.13 11.22 -8.42
N CYS A 1211 13.37 12.45 -7.94
CA CYS A 1211 14.72 13.07 -7.92
C CYS A 1211 15.46 12.95 -6.57
N ASP A 1212 16.78 12.72 -6.58
CA ASP A 1212 17.65 12.59 -5.38
C ASP A 1212 18.77 13.68 -5.27
#